data_AF-A0A8T6D9H1-F1
#
_entry.id   AF-A0A8T6D9H1-F1
#
_cell.length_a   1.000
_cell.length_b   1.000
_cell.length_c   1.000
_cell.angle_alpha   90.00
_cell.angle_beta   90.00
_cell.angle_gamma   90.00
#
_symmetry.space_group_name_H-M   'P 1'
#
loop_
_entity.id
_entity.type
_entity.pdbx_description
1 polymer ?
#
loop_
_entity_poly.entity_id
_entity_poly.type
_entity_poly.pdbx_seq_one_letter_code
_entity_poly.pdbx_strand_id
1 'polypeptide(L)'
;MFALRILKRDATAVLASVTAFLAVMAVFLSACNSGDPTPTVAVPATATASPTVRPTPTPEPPPTVAPTATPTPMATPTSTPTFTPTPTPTDTPTATATSTPTHTATATPTPTPTITPTFTPTPAPTDTPTATATFTPTHTATPTPTPTPTDTPTITPTPTPTPTPTPTPTPMIDYDVDDDGLIEVRYLEQLDVIRHDLVGTGKPKNLSRVAHHRSAFPWPESGMGCPGGVCEGYELMRDLDFRDGDSYASGTVNSKWTDGVGWLPIGLGERTFSAKFNGNGYAISNLYISRPGDTKTDPIGLNETESTGLFGRTTDESEISNVRLLDVQVLGVVRVGGMVGLNNGRIHNVSISGEVSGNAGVGGLTGSNLGEIVASSADVSVTGRDEIGGLVGISDGRVAGSHATGKVSGRLNVGGLLGWSGKSGLITGSYFTGDAIGTQVLGGLAGRNEGEITRSYSAGTVSGRPVANTQQVSRLGLAVSHAGGLVGLNRSHGSITKSYSIAQVGGDYRAGGLVGGNSGTIIATYAAGDVAGESAVGGLLGVNFGGGVVVTSYAAGRTIKRGEDGFSFGGLIGSNYEGSRVIDSYWNTHSTRRQLDSDRVTDSGARGVIAAHMVSPTSYEGIYSHWNLDVDNADGDFDPSTGRDDFWDFGTSGQYPALRVDFDGDGVATWQEFGDQRQSGP
;
A
#
# COMPACT_ATOMS: atom_id res chain seq x y z
N MET A 1 -34.46 10.43 33.42
CA MET A 1 -34.22 9.20 34.23
C MET A 1 -33.51 8.08 33.45
N PHE A 2 -33.44 8.08 32.11
CA PHE A 2 -32.84 6.98 31.34
C PHE A 2 -31.29 6.88 31.43
N ALA A 3 -30.56 7.99 31.32
CA ALA A 3 -29.09 8.00 31.32
C ALA A 3 -28.44 7.32 32.55
N LEU A 4 -29.10 7.35 33.71
CA LEU A 4 -28.60 6.76 34.96
C LEU A 4 -28.72 5.22 35.03
N ARG A 5 -29.25 4.57 33.98
CA ARG A 5 -29.28 3.10 33.86
C ARG A 5 -28.14 2.53 33.02
N ILE A 6 -27.54 3.33 32.12
CA ILE A 6 -26.46 2.86 31.23
C ILE A 6 -25.15 2.72 32.02
N LEU A 7 -24.71 3.77 32.73
CA LEU A 7 -23.49 3.75 33.58
C LEU A 7 -23.48 2.67 34.69
N LYS A 8 -24.60 1.98 34.96
CA LYS A 8 -24.63 0.86 35.91
C LYS A 8 -24.31 -0.51 35.29
N ARG A 9 -24.37 -0.66 33.96
CA ARG A 9 -23.92 -1.89 33.28
C ARG A 9 -22.40 -1.96 33.23
N ASP A 10 -21.75 -0.91 32.78
CA ASP A 10 -20.29 -0.89 32.57
C ASP A 10 -19.54 -1.08 33.91
N ALA A 11 -20.03 -0.43 34.98
CA ALA A 11 -19.48 -0.57 36.32
C ALA A 11 -19.57 -2.00 36.89
N THR A 12 -20.47 -2.86 36.42
CA THR A 12 -20.54 -4.27 36.85
C THR A 12 -19.67 -5.20 35.99
N ALA A 13 -19.48 -4.91 34.70
CA ALA A 13 -18.51 -5.61 33.85
C ALA A 13 -17.06 -5.37 34.28
N VAL A 14 -16.70 -4.11 34.56
CA VAL A 14 -15.36 -3.74 35.03
C VAL A 14 -15.05 -4.39 36.40
N LEU A 15 -16.02 -4.43 37.32
CA LEU A 15 -15.84 -5.04 38.63
C LEU A 15 -15.65 -6.58 38.57
N ALA A 16 -16.31 -7.24 37.62
CA ALA A 16 -16.11 -8.68 37.36
C ALA A 16 -14.69 -8.96 36.83
N SER A 17 -14.21 -8.15 35.89
CA SER A 17 -12.86 -8.29 35.33
C SER A 17 -11.77 -8.08 36.38
N VAL A 18 -11.93 -7.09 37.27
CA VAL A 18 -11.01 -6.83 38.38
C VAL A 18 -11.04 -7.94 39.44
N THR A 19 -12.20 -8.54 39.73
CA THR A 19 -12.27 -9.66 40.68
C THR A 19 -11.68 -10.96 40.11
N ALA A 20 -11.82 -11.23 38.82
CA ALA A 20 -11.12 -12.32 38.15
C ALA A 20 -9.58 -12.14 38.22
N PHE A 21 -9.08 -10.94 37.96
CA PHE A 21 -7.64 -10.65 38.01
C PHE A 21 -7.06 -10.78 39.44
N LEU A 22 -7.80 -10.33 40.46
CA LEU A 22 -7.41 -10.48 41.87
C LEU A 22 -7.45 -11.94 42.35
N ALA A 23 -8.37 -12.76 41.84
CA ALA A 23 -8.44 -14.19 42.18
C ALA A 23 -7.18 -14.96 41.72
N VAL A 24 -6.64 -14.64 40.54
CA VAL A 24 -5.39 -15.23 40.04
C VAL A 24 -4.19 -14.83 40.91
N MET A 25 -4.12 -13.56 41.33
CA MET A 25 -3.05 -13.08 42.23
C MET A 25 -3.11 -13.72 43.63
N ALA A 26 -4.31 -14.03 44.14
CA ALA A 26 -4.48 -14.66 45.45
C ALA A 26 -3.89 -16.08 45.53
N VAL A 27 -3.90 -16.83 44.42
CA VAL A 27 -3.30 -18.18 44.34
C VAL A 27 -1.78 -18.13 44.51
N PHE A 28 -1.11 -17.10 43.98
CA PHE A 28 0.35 -16.96 44.05
C PHE A 28 0.86 -16.59 45.45
N LEU A 29 0.09 -15.89 46.29
CA LEU A 29 0.53 -15.51 47.64
C LEU A 29 0.52 -16.67 48.64
N SER A 30 -0.14 -17.80 48.34
CA SER A 30 -0.26 -18.93 49.29
C SER A 30 0.99 -19.83 49.36
N ALA A 31 2.02 -19.60 48.51
CA ALA A 31 3.20 -20.47 48.41
C ALA A 31 4.39 -20.05 49.30
N CYS A 32 4.36 -18.84 49.90
CA CYS A 32 5.49 -18.28 50.64
C CYS A 32 5.12 -17.87 52.07
N ASN A 33 4.77 -18.83 52.94
CA ASN A 33 4.87 -18.59 54.39
C ASN A 33 5.04 -19.86 55.24
N SER A 34 6.25 -20.05 55.77
CA SER A 34 6.52 -20.88 56.95
C SER A 34 7.72 -20.28 57.69
N GLY A 35 7.47 -19.62 58.83
CA GLY A 35 8.52 -19.12 59.73
C GLY A 35 9.23 -20.26 60.48
N ASP A 36 10.05 -20.01 61.50
CA ASP A 36 10.38 -18.79 62.27
C ASP A 36 11.65 -19.13 63.12
N PRO A 37 12.04 -18.39 64.18
CA PRO A 37 12.37 -16.98 64.34
C PRO A 37 13.88 -16.72 64.55
N THR A 38 14.29 -15.45 64.66
CA THR A 38 15.64 -15.03 65.09
C THR A 38 15.81 -14.96 66.61
N PRO A 39 17.06 -15.10 67.11
CA PRO A 39 17.48 -14.44 68.36
C PRO A 39 18.70 -13.51 68.15
N THR A 40 18.72 -12.38 68.85
CA THR A 40 19.75 -11.33 68.73
C THR A 40 20.76 -11.37 69.89
N VAL A 41 22.06 -11.36 69.60
CA VAL A 41 23.16 -11.12 70.58
C VAL A 41 24.22 -10.20 69.94
N ALA A 42 24.97 -9.46 70.76
CA ALA A 42 25.70 -8.26 70.34
C ALA A 42 27.24 -8.42 70.18
N VAL A 43 27.81 -7.59 69.29
CA VAL A 43 28.99 -6.69 69.49
C VAL A 43 30.11 -7.24 70.42
N PRO A 44 31.36 -7.40 69.93
CA PRO A 44 32.16 -6.23 69.53
C PRO A 44 33.06 -6.37 68.29
N ALA A 45 33.54 -5.21 67.81
CA ALA A 45 34.57 -5.12 66.78
C ALA A 45 35.98 -5.34 67.36
N THR A 46 36.91 -5.81 66.52
CA THR A 46 38.35 -5.69 66.77
C THR A 46 39.07 -5.60 65.44
N ALA A 47 40.01 -4.65 65.31
CA ALA A 47 40.79 -4.49 64.09
C ALA A 47 42.13 -5.25 64.21
N THR A 48 42.60 -5.84 63.11
CA THR A 48 44.00 -6.28 62.98
C THR A 48 44.38 -6.18 61.50
N ALA A 49 45.56 -5.63 61.21
CA ALA A 49 46.00 -5.35 59.84
C ALA A 49 47.30 -6.06 59.51
N SER A 50 47.40 -6.61 58.30
CA SER A 50 48.65 -6.82 57.58
C SER A 50 48.39 -6.97 56.07
N PRO A 51 49.36 -6.62 55.20
CA PRO A 51 49.11 -6.38 53.79
C PRO A 51 49.40 -7.59 52.89
N THR A 52 49.01 -7.49 51.61
CA THR A 52 49.62 -8.28 50.54
C THR A 52 49.75 -7.40 49.28
N VAL A 53 50.84 -7.57 48.53
CA VAL A 53 51.28 -6.60 47.50
C VAL A 53 50.72 -6.97 46.13
N ARG A 54 50.25 -5.96 45.39
CA ARG A 54 49.87 -6.07 43.96
C ARG A 54 51.12 -5.90 43.09
N PRO A 55 51.48 -6.88 42.23
CA PRO A 55 52.59 -6.73 41.28
C PRO A 55 52.20 -5.82 40.09
N THR A 56 53.19 -5.10 39.56
CA THR A 56 53.10 -4.28 38.35
C THR A 56 53.65 -5.08 37.15
N PRO A 57 53.02 -5.05 35.96
CA PRO A 57 53.55 -5.73 34.77
C PRO A 57 54.82 -5.05 34.25
N THR A 58 55.76 -5.87 33.76
CA THR A 58 57.02 -5.45 33.12
C THR A 58 56.80 -5.16 31.63
N PRO A 59 57.44 -4.14 31.02
CA PRO A 59 57.34 -3.88 29.59
C PRO A 59 58.12 -4.90 28.74
N GLU A 60 57.56 -5.26 27.59
CA GLU A 60 58.11 -6.20 26.60
C GLU A 60 58.96 -5.45 25.54
N PRO A 61 60.09 -6.03 25.05
CA PRO A 61 60.92 -5.38 24.03
C PRO A 61 60.31 -5.44 22.62
N PRO A 62 60.67 -4.51 21.71
CA PRO A 62 60.10 -4.44 20.36
C PRO A 62 60.61 -5.58 19.44
N PRO A 63 59.79 -6.06 18.49
CA PRO A 63 60.16 -7.15 17.60
C PRO A 63 61.22 -6.76 16.57
N THR A 64 62.12 -7.70 16.26
CA THR A 64 63.16 -7.54 15.24
C THR A 64 62.62 -7.88 13.85
N VAL A 65 62.90 -7.04 12.85
CA VAL A 65 62.45 -7.26 11.46
C VAL A 65 63.38 -8.24 10.73
N ALA A 66 62.82 -9.33 10.19
CA ALA A 66 63.48 -10.23 9.25
C ALA A 66 62.92 -10.02 7.82
N PRO A 67 63.76 -9.98 6.78
CA PRO A 67 63.31 -9.62 5.43
C PRO A 67 62.88 -10.82 4.56
N THR A 68 61.92 -10.53 3.67
CA THR A 68 61.68 -11.20 2.38
C THR A 68 61.13 -12.63 2.36
N ALA A 69 59.84 -12.74 1.99
CA ALA A 69 59.38 -13.69 0.98
C ALA A 69 58.25 -13.05 0.16
N THR A 70 58.41 -12.89 -1.15
CA THR A 70 57.37 -12.36 -2.03
C THR A 70 56.56 -13.51 -2.63
N PRO A 71 55.26 -13.65 -2.33
CA PRO A 71 54.42 -14.62 -3.01
C PRO A 71 54.12 -14.13 -4.44
N THR A 72 54.42 -14.96 -5.44
CA THR A 72 53.97 -14.78 -6.81
C THR A 72 52.43 -14.81 -6.90
N PRO A 73 51.81 -14.09 -7.85
CA PRO A 73 50.36 -14.10 -8.01
C PRO A 73 49.87 -15.48 -8.46
N MET A 74 49.18 -16.19 -7.58
CA MET A 74 48.46 -17.42 -7.96
C MET A 74 47.15 -17.03 -8.65
N ALA A 75 46.91 -17.58 -9.84
CA ALA A 75 45.76 -17.23 -10.66
C ALA A 75 44.43 -17.65 -10.00
N THR A 76 43.44 -16.76 -10.02
CA THR A 76 42.11 -17.00 -9.44
C THR A 76 41.29 -17.97 -10.30
N PRO A 77 40.87 -19.14 -9.80
CA PRO A 77 39.86 -19.96 -10.45
C PRO A 77 38.47 -19.41 -10.15
N THR A 78 38.04 -18.37 -10.88
CA THR A 78 36.72 -17.74 -10.72
C THR A 78 35.62 -18.66 -11.26
N SER A 79 35.25 -19.67 -10.47
CA SER A 79 34.12 -20.56 -10.75
C SER A 79 32.80 -19.92 -10.32
N THR A 80 32.32 -18.95 -11.11
CA THR A 80 30.95 -18.43 -10.96
C THR A 80 29.96 -19.51 -11.40
N PRO A 81 29.04 -19.99 -10.54
CA PRO A 81 27.97 -20.87 -10.96
C PRO A 81 26.91 -20.06 -11.72
N THR A 82 27.10 -19.89 -13.02
CA THR A 82 26.09 -19.29 -13.90
C THR A 82 24.91 -20.25 -14.03
N PHE A 83 23.81 -19.95 -13.35
CA PHE A 83 22.52 -20.59 -13.61
C PHE A 83 22.01 -20.13 -14.98
N THR A 84 22.23 -20.96 -16.00
CA THR A 84 21.60 -20.77 -17.32
C THR A 84 20.12 -21.13 -17.22
N PRO A 85 19.18 -20.18 -17.41
CA PRO A 85 17.77 -20.53 -17.51
C PRO A 85 17.55 -21.42 -18.74
N THR A 86 16.92 -22.57 -18.56
CA THR A 86 16.53 -23.42 -19.69
C THR A 86 15.37 -22.76 -20.42
N PRO A 87 15.47 -22.47 -21.73
CA PRO A 87 14.38 -21.82 -22.46
C PRO A 87 13.24 -22.81 -22.69
N THR A 88 12.13 -22.62 -21.98
CA THR A 88 10.84 -23.23 -22.33
C THR A 88 10.39 -22.65 -23.69
N PRO A 89 9.97 -23.47 -24.66
CA PRO A 89 9.58 -22.97 -25.98
C PRO A 89 8.27 -22.18 -25.94
N THR A 90 8.27 -20.98 -26.53
CA THR A 90 7.07 -20.17 -26.74
C THR A 90 6.57 -20.35 -28.17
N ASP A 91 5.52 -21.17 -28.37
CA ASP A 91 4.91 -21.36 -29.67
C ASP A 91 4.21 -20.07 -30.15
N THR A 92 4.84 -19.37 -31.09
CA THR A 92 4.32 -18.14 -31.71
C THR A 92 3.92 -18.40 -33.16
N PRO A 93 2.64 -18.64 -33.47
CA PRO A 93 2.19 -18.90 -34.84
C PRO A 93 2.07 -17.61 -35.67
N THR A 94 3.18 -17.15 -36.26
CA THR A 94 3.15 -16.13 -37.32
C THR A 94 3.08 -16.81 -38.69
N ALA A 95 1.96 -16.65 -39.40
CA ALA A 95 1.75 -17.18 -40.75
C ALA A 95 1.15 -16.11 -41.69
N THR A 96 2.01 -15.30 -42.30
CA THR A 96 1.61 -14.36 -43.36
C THR A 96 1.53 -15.09 -44.70
N ALA A 97 0.34 -15.21 -45.27
CA ALA A 97 0.14 -15.76 -46.61
C ALA A 97 -0.87 -14.92 -47.41
N THR A 98 -0.40 -14.26 -48.47
CA THR A 98 -1.21 -13.44 -49.36
C THR A 98 -1.75 -14.26 -50.53
N SER A 99 -3.06 -14.37 -50.68
CA SER A 99 -3.67 -14.74 -51.97
C SER A 99 -5.11 -14.23 -52.11
N THR A 100 -5.43 -13.68 -53.29
CA THR A 100 -6.78 -13.25 -53.68
C THR A 100 -7.42 -14.35 -54.54
N PRO A 101 -8.72 -14.62 -54.37
CA PRO A 101 -9.54 -15.12 -55.48
C PRO A 101 -10.80 -14.28 -55.71
N THR A 102 -11.47 -14.48 -56.86
CA THR A 102 -12.51 -13.59 -57.37
C THR A 102 -13.58 -14.40 -58.14
N HIS A 103 -14.85 -14.29 -57.70
CA HIS A 103 -16.11 -14.50 -58.46
C HIS A 103 -16.67 -15.91 -58.86
N THR A 104 -17.95 -16.13 -58.46
CA THR A 104 -19.11 -16.58 -59.29
C THR A 104 -19.60 -18.06 -59.35
N ALA A 105 -20.94 -18.21 -59.23
CA ALA A 105 -21.87 -19.34 -59.56
C ALA A 105 -21.87 -20.63 -58.66
N THR A 106 -22.96 -21.16 -58.04
CA THR A 106 -24.39 -21.49 -58.44
C THR A 106 -24.54 -22.97 -58.93
N ALA A 107 -25.52 -23.83 -58.56
CA ALA A 107 -26.97 -23.66 -58.25
C ALA A 107 -27.59 -24.61 -57.17
N THR A 108 -28.91 -24.92 -57.28
CA THR A 108 -29.85 -25.73 -56.42
C THR A 108 -30.36 -26.99 -57.18
N PRO A 109 -31.10 -28.04 -56.64
CA PRO A 109 -32.36 -28.06 -55.82
C PRO A 109 -32.28 -28.95 -54.53
N THR A 110 -33.20 -29.05 -53.52
CA THR A 110 -34.71 -29.01 -53.36
C THR A 110 -35.39 -30.39 -53.62
N PRO A 111 -36.41 -30.93 -52.87
CA PRO A 111 -37.42 -30.39 -51.88
C PRO A 111 -37.35 -31.00 -50.43
N THR A 112 -38.13 -30.66 -49.37
CA THR A 112 -39.45 -29.98 -49.07
C THR A 112 -40.67 -30.93 -48.96
N PRO A 113 -41.41 -31.00 -47.81
CA PRO A 113 -42.53 -30.10 -47.40
C PRO A 113 -42.36 -29.48 -45.96
N THR A 114 -42.94 -28.34 -45.50
CA THR A 114 -44.28 -27.66 -45.63
C THR A 114 -45.32 -28.18 -44.60
N ILE A 115 -46.17 -27.42 -43.87
CA ILE A 115 -46.69 -26.00 -43.78
C ILE A 115 -46.59 -25.51 -42.29
N THR A 116 -46.68 -24.24 -41.83
CA THR A 116 -47.06 -22.88 -42.33
C THR A 116 -48.55 -22.48 -42.26
N PRO A 117 -48.97 -21.60 -41.31
CA PRO A 117 -49.36 -20.20 -41.63
C PRO A 117 -48.62 -19.14 -40.76
N THR A 118 -48.29 -17.88 -41.15
CA THR A 118 -48.80 -16.86 -42.12
C THR A 118 -49.74 -15.82 -41.48
N PHE A 119 -49.60 -14.47 -41.59
CA PHE A 119 -48.53 -13.48 -41.93
C PHE A 119 -49.00 -12.10 -41.30
N THR A 120 -48.58 -10.83 -41.57
CA THR A 120 -47.74 -10.13 -42.59
C THR A 120 -47.34 -8.70 -42.10
N PRO A 121 -46.14 -8.17 -42.38
CA PRO A 121 -45.79 -6.73 -42.31
C PRO A 121 -45.78 -6.02 -43.69
N THR A 122 -45.54 -4.70 -43.74
CA THR A 122 -45.61 -3.87 -44.98
C THR A 122 -44.33 -3.05 -45.24
N PRO A 123 -43.81 -2.91 -46.49
CA PRO A 123 -42.53 -2.27 -46.82
C PRO A 123 -42.63 -0.88 -47.51
N ALA A 124 -41.49 -0.32 -47.97
CA ALA A 124 -41.32 0.98 -48.65
C ALA A 124 -40.60 0.88 -50.03
N PRO A 125 -40.55 1.98 -50.82
CA PRO A 125 -39.49 2.32 -51.79
C PRO A 125 -38.77 3.64 -51.42
N THR A 126 -37.51 4.00 -51.73
CA THR A 126 -36.50 3.69 -52.79
C THR A 126 -36.39 4.78 -53.91
N ASP A 127 -35.13 5.09 -54.29
CA ASP A 127 -34.58 6.28 -54.98
C ASP A 127 -34.80 6.33 -56.53
N THR A 128 -34.23 7.18 -57.42
CA THR A 128 -32.95 7.98 -57.49
C THR A 128 -33.07 9.19 -58.50
N PRO A 129 -32.03 9.88 -59.08
CA PRO A 129 -32.10 11.34 -59.40
C PRO A 129 -31.98 11.73 -60.91
N THR A 130 -31.90 13.04 -61.21
CA THR A 130 -31.27 13.65 -62.43
C THR A 130 -30.94 15.14 -62.16
N ALA A 131 -30.03 15.77 -62.93
CA ALA A 131 -29.53 17.15 -62.74
C ALA A 131 -29.46 17.99 -64.04
N THR A 132 -29.00 19.26 -63.92
CA THR A 132 -28.69 20.23 -65.01
C THR A 132 -29.96 20.89 -65.64
N ALA A 133 -30.02 22.17 -66.04
CA ALA A 133 -29.00 23.18 -66.40
C ALA A 133 -29.30 24.63 -65.90
N THR A 134 -28.33 25.53 -66.05
CA THR A 134 -28.35 26.96 -65.67
C THR A 134 -28.74 27.88 -66.84
N PHE A 135 -29.49 28.97 -66.61
CA PHE A 135 -29.47 30.17 -67.47
C PHE A 135 -29.85 31.50 -66.75
N THR A 136 -29.16 32.56 -67.16
CA THR A 136 -29.38 34.02 -66.92
C THR A 136 -28.66 34.76 -68.07
N PRO A 137 -28.94 36.05 -68.41
CA PRO A 137 -29.88 37.02 -67.85
C PRO A 137 -30.75 37.72 -68.94
N THR A 138 -31.35 38.90 -68.64
CA THR A 138 -31.24 40.20 -69.39
C THR A 138 -32.46 41.12 -69.13
N HIS A 139 -32.25 42.46 -69.13
CA HIS A 139 -33.29 43.50 -68.97
C HIS A 139 -33.98 43.91 -70.28
N THR A 140 -35.20 44.48 -70.20
CA THR A 140 -35.71 45.68 -70.95
C THR A 140 -37.07 46.11 -70.33
N ALA A 141 -37.58 47.32 -70.59
CA ALA A 141 -38.65 47.99 -69.81
C ALA A 141 -39.81 48.59 -70.64
N THR A 142 -40.79 49.21 -69.92
CA THR A 142 -41.78 50.22 -70.40
C THR A 142 -43.09 49.66 -71.03
N PRO A 143 -44.30 50.29 -70.88
CA PRO A 143 -44.76 51.39 -70.01
C PRO A 143 -45.97 51.06 -69.08
N THR A 144 -46.32 52.02 -68.21
CA THR A 144 -47.54 52.11 -67.37
C THR A 144 -48.82 52.46 -68.17
N PRO A 145 -50.02 52.24 -67.58
CA PRO A 145 -50.98 53.35 -67.49
C PRO A 145 -51.54 53.60 -66.08
N THR A 146 -51.84 54.87 -65.77
CA THR A 146 -52.26 55.36 -64.46
C THR A 146 -53.78 55.55 -64.35
N PRO A 147 -54.41 55.19 -63.21
CA PRO A 147 -55.66 55.81 -62.74
C PRO A 147 -55.43 56.80 -61.58
N THR A 148 -56.29 57.81 -61.52
CA THR A 148 -56.24 58.99 -60.61
C THR A 148 -56.62 58.64 -59.16
N PRO A 149 -56.03 59.28 -58.12
CA PRO A 149 -56.37 59.02 -56.72
C PRO A 149 -57.78 59.49 -56.32
N THR A 150 -58.29 58.93 -55.23
CA THR A 150 -59.44 59.44 -54.47
C THR A 150 -59.06 59.46 -52.99
N ASP A 151 -58.95 60.65 -52.41
CA ASP A 151 -58.52 60.81 -51.03
C ASP A 151 -59.54 60.26 -50.04
N THR A 152 -59.11 59.33 -49.19
CA THR A 152 -59.86 58.88 -48.00
C THR A 152 -58.92 58.96 -46.79
N PRO A 153 -59.23 59.79 -45.78
CA PRO A 153 -58.32 60.01 -44.65
C PRO A 153 -58.20 58.74 -43.80
N THR A 154 -57.10 58.01 -43.98
CA THR A 154 -56.81 56.80 -43.21
C THR A 154 -56.18 57.17 -41.88
N ILE A 155 -56.82 56.77 -40.78
CA ILE A 155 -56.34 56.99 -39.41
C ILE A 155 -55.05 56.19 -39.17
N THR A 156 -53.97 56.88 -38.83
CA THR A 156 -52.68 56.25 -38.46
C THR A 156 -52.82 55.51 -37.12
N PRO A 157 -52.65 54.18 -37.06
CA PRO A 157 -52.54 53.49 -35.79
C PRO A 157 -51.18 53.79 -35.15
N THR A 158 -51.19 54.23 -33.89
CA THR A 158 -49.97 54.38 -33.08
C THR A 158 -49.25 53.03 -32.99
N PRO A 159 -47.92 52.96 -33.21
CA PRO A 159 -47.18 51.70 -33.10
C PRO A 159 -47.24 51.18 -31.66
N THR A 160 -47.86 50.01 -31.48
CA THR A 160 -47.76 49.24 -30.24
C THR A 160 -46.29 48.88 -30.03
N PRO A 161 -45.71 49.07 -28.82
CA PRO A 161 -44.35 48.63 -28.56
C PRO A 161 -44.27 47.11 -28.74
N THR A 162 -43.49 46.67 -29.73
CA THR A 162 -43.13 45.26 -29.86
C THR A 162 -42.43 44.86 -28.55
N PRO A 163 -42.82 43.76 -27.89
CA PRO A 163 -42.08 43.30 -26.73
C PRO A 163 -40.65 43.00 -27.18
N THR A 164 -39.68 43.73 -26.61
CA THR A 164 -38.27 43.37 -26.73
C THR A 164 -38.15 41.89 -26.39
N PRO A 165 -37.51 41.04 -27.22
CA PRO A 165 -37.32 39.65 -26.86
C PRO A 165 -36.62 39.61 -25.51
N THR A 166 -37.29 39.06 -24.49
CA THR A 166 -36.65 38.72 -23.23
C THR A 166 -35.42 37.90 -23.59
N PRO A 167 -34.21 38.26 -23.12
CA PRO A 167 -33.03 37.50 -23.47
C PRO A 167 -33.29 36.05 -23.09
N THR A 168 -33.26 35.15 -24.08
CA THR A 168 -33.27 33.71 -23.82
C THR A 168 -32.18 33.48 -22.79
N PRO A 169 -32.49 32.89 -21.62
CA PRO A 169 -31.47 32.69 -20.60
C PRO A 169 -30.33 31.93 -21.25
N THR A 170 -29.12 32.49 -21.16
CA THR A 170 -27.90 31.82 -21.62
C THR A 170 -27.96 30.41 -21.04
N PRO A 171 -27.80 29.34 -21.84
CA PRO A 171 -27.92 27.98 -21.34
C PRO A 171 -27.01 27.86 -20.13
N MET A 172 -27.60 27.56 -18.97
CA MET A 172 -26.85 27.48 -17.73
C MET A 172 -25.82 26.38 -17.93
N ILE A 173 -24.54 26.75 -17.85
CA ILE A 173 -23.48 25.74 -17.92
C ILE A 173 -23.52 25.02 -16.59
N ASP A 174 -24.01 23.80 -16.67
CA ASP A 174 -23.92 22.81 -15.64
C ASP A 174 -22.50 22.23 -15.61
N TYR A 175 -21.99 21.93 -14.42
CA TYR A 175 -20.78 21.14 -14.23
C TYR A 175 -21.05 19.87 -13.41
N ASP A 176 -22.32 19.56 -13.13
CA ASP A 176 -22.88 18.46 -12.33
C ASP A 176 -24.04 17.87 -13.17
N VAL A 177 -23.73 17.33 -14.36
CA VAL A 177 -24.71 17.17 -15.48
C VAL A 177 -25.72 16.02 -15.24
N ASP A 178 -25.51 15.18 -14.22
CA ASP A 178 -26.49 14.22 -13.72
C ASP A 178 -27.05 14.51 -12.31
N ASP A 179 -26.82 15.72 -11.77
CA ASP A 179 -27.31 16.22 -10.47
C ASP A 179 -26.92 15.29 -9.27
N ASP A 180 -25.74 14.67 -9.32
CA ASP A 180 -25.19 13.77 -8.30
C ASP A 180 -24.49 14.53 -7.14
N GLY A 181 -23.95 15.73 -7.42
CA GLY A 181 -23.22 16.57 -6.47
C GLY A 181 -21.69 16.56 -6.63
N LEU A 182 -21.16 15.89 -7.65
CA LEU A 182 -19.74 15.87 -8.01
C LEU A 182 -19.48 16.59 -9.35
N ILE A 183 -18.46 17.44 -9.35
CA ILE A 183 -18.12 18.30 -10.49
C ILE A 183 -17.30 17.54 -11.53
N GLU A 184 -17.77 17.55 -12.76
CA GLU A 184 -17.23 16.74 -13.84
C GLU A 184 -15.90 17.23 -14.40
N VAL A 185 -14.90 16.36 -14.31
CA VAL A 185 -13.56 16.54 -14.88
C VAL A 185 -13.46 15.72 -16.15
N ARG A 186 -13.52 16.42 -17.29
CA ARG A 186 -13.41 15.88 -18.65
C ARG A 186 -12.04 16.18 -19.28
N TYR A 187 -11.32 17.17 -18.77
CA TYR A 187 -10.00 17.61 -19.26
C TYR A 187 -9.04 17.96 -18.12
N LEU A 188 -7.74 17.89 -18.39
CA LEU A 188 -6.69 18.25 -17.43
C LEU A 188 -6.76 19.71 -16.97
N GLU A 189 -7.27 20.62 -17.80
CA GLU A 189 -7.48 22.02 -17.43
C GLU A 189 -8.53 22.17 -16.31
N GLN A 190 -9.48 21.24 -16.21
CA GLN A 190 -10.46 21.20 -15.11
C GLN A 190 -9.84 20.55 -13.86
N LEU A 191 -9.11 19.45 -14.02
CA LEU A 191 -8.34 18.81 -12.94
C LEU A 191 -7.37 19.81 -12.28
N ASP A 192 -6.72 20.65 -13.09
CA ASP A 192 -5.82 21.70 -12.62
C ASP A 192 -6.56 22.78 -11.82
N VAL A 193 -7.77 23.15 -12.21
CA VAL A 193 -8.58 24.16 -11.51
C VAL A 193 -9.05 23.71 -10.11
N ILE A 194 -9.06 22.42 -9.79
CA ILE A 194 -9.38 21.91 -8.42
C ILE A 194 -8.51 22.60 -7.34
N ARG A 195 -7.27 22.97 -7.66
CA ARG A 195 -6.37 23.72 -6.75
C ARG A 195 -6.90 25.11 -6.33
N HIS A 196 -7.96 25.59 -6.97
CA HIS A 196 -8.66 26.86 -6.73
C HIS A 196 -10.03 26.70 -6.05
N ASP A 197 -10.56 25.48 -5.92
CA ASP A 197 -11.77 25.13 -5.17
C ASP A 197 -11.61 23.78 -4.45
N LEU A 198 -10.75 23.78 -3.45
CA LEU A 198 -10.37 22.59 -2.66
C LEU A 198 -11.53 21.98 -1.83
N VAL A 199 -12.71 22.61 -1.85
CA VAL A 199 -13.93 22.21 -1.12
C VAL A 199 -15.02 21.69 -2.08
N GLY A 200 -14.76 21.65 -3.39
CA GLY A 200 -15.68 21.04 -4.38
C GLY A 200 -16.97 21.84 -4.64
N THR A 201 -16.98 23.16 -4.43
CA THR A 201 -18.22 23.96 -4.39
C THR A 201 -18.71 24.53 -5.74
N GLY A 202 -17.99 24.25 -6.83
CA GLY A 202 -18.24 24.76 -8.19
C GLY A 202 -17.85 26.22 -8.38
N LYS A 203 -17.08 26.81 -7.46
CA LYS A 203 -16.81 28.26 -7.34
C LYS A 203 -15.30 28.56 -7.20
N PRO A 204 -14.46 28.19 -8.19
CA PRO A 204 -13.02 28.36 -8.16
C PRO A 204 -12.53 29.81 -8.07
N LYS A 205 -11.63 30.05 -7.11
CA LYS A 205 -11.18 31.39 -6.70
C LYS A 205 -9.85 31.77 -7.36
N ASN A 206 -9.79 32.99 -7.88
CA ASN A 206 -8.60 33.61 -8.50
C ASN A 206 -8.21 33.12 -9.91
N LEU A 207 -9.15 32.55 -10.69
CA LEU A 207 -8.90 32.13 -12.09
C LEU A 207 -8.53 33.28 -13.05
N SER A 208 -8.56 34.53 -12.60
CA SER A 208 -8.22 35.72 -13.38
C SER A 208 -6.74 35.80 -13.79
N ARG A 209 -5.86 34.91 -13.29
CA ARG A 209 -4.41 34.96 -13.50
C ARG A 209 -3.85 34.08 -14.62
N VAL A 210 -4.61 33.09 -15.12
CA VAL A 210 -4.12 32.11 -16.10
C VAL A 210 -5.14 31.92 -17.21
N ALA A 211 -4.70 31.96 -18.47
CA ALA A 211 -5.61 31.95 -19.62
C ALA A 211 -6.39 30.64 -19.78
N HIS A 212 -5.75 29.48 -19.56
CA HIS A 212 -6.40 28.18 -19.73
C HIS A 212 -7.39 27.82 -18.60
N HIS A 213 -7.26 28.42 -17.41
CA HIS A 213 -8.27 28.29 -16.34
C HIS A 213 -9.62 28.89 -16.74
N ARG A 214 -9.61 30.02 -17.47
CA ARG A 214 -10.83 30.65 -18.01
C ARG A 214 -11.50 29.83 -19.11
N SER A 215 -10.78 28.96 -19.81
CA SER A 215 -11.41 28.03 -20.77
C SER A 215 -11.95 26.76 -20.11
N ALA A 216 -11.41 26.35 -18.96
CA ALA A 216 -11.94 25.24 -18.17
C ALA A 216 -13.29 25.58 -17.51
N PHE A 217 -13.36 26.77 -16.90
CA PHE A 217 -14.57 27.28 -16.23
C PHE A 217 -14.85 28.72 -16.69
N PRO A 218 -15.65 28.92 -17.76
CA PRO A 218 -15.85 30.24 -18.37
C PRO A 218 -16.56 31.29 -17.51
N TRP A 219 -17.31 30.88 -16.47
CA TRP A 219 -18.17 31.75 -15.66
C TRP A 219 -18.04 31.53 -14.13
N PRO A 220 -16.87 31.74 -13.51
CA PRO A 220 -16.63 31.36 -12.11
C PRO A 220 -17.25 32.33 -11.08
N GLU A 221 -17.52 33.58 -11.47
CA GLU A 221 -18.01 34.62 -10.55
C GLU A 221 -19.55 34.61 -10.38
N SER A 222 -20.28 33.93 -11.26
CA SER A 222 -21.75 33.91 -11.28
C SER A 222 -22.39 32.80 -10.43
N GLY A 223 -21.59 31.91 -9.81
CA GLY A 223 -22.07 30.84 -8.94
C GLY A 223 -22.90 29.75 -9.62
N MET A 224 -22.89 29.72 -10.96
CA MET A 224 -23.54 28.70 -11.79
C MET A 224 -22.59 27.50 -11.92
N GLY A 225 -23.02 26.32 -11.46
CA GLY A 225 -22.21 25.10 -11.58
C GLY A 225 -22.84 23.81 -11.06
N CYS A 226 -23.80 23.89 -10.14
CA CYS A 226 -24.61 22.75 -9.68
C CYS A 226 -26.07 23.26 -9.54
N PRO A 227 -26.94 23.12 -10.55
CA PRO A 227 -28.31 23.67 -10.52
C PRO A 227 -29.25 22.97 -9.54
N GLY A 228 -29.05 21.69 -9.24
CA GLY A 228 -29.85 20.93 -8.26
C GLY A 228 -29.49 21.17 -6.79
N GLY A 229 -28.23 21.52 -6.46
CA GLY A 229 -27.77 21.47 -5.06
C GLY A 229 -26.49 22.21 -4.71
N VAL A 230 -25.73 21.61 -3.78
CA VAL A 230 -24.41 22.09 -3.35
C VAL A 230 -23.43 20.96 -3.61
N CYS A 231 -22.60 21.11 -4.64
CA CYS A 231 -21.54 20.14 -4.89
C CYS A 231 -20.56 20.05 -3.69
N GLU A 232 -20.05 18.85 -3.46
CA GLU A 232 -19.10 18.50 -2.39
C GLU A 232 -17.81 17.84 -2.90
N GLY A 233 -17.60 17.82 -4.22
CA GLY A 233 -16.45 17.15 -4.82
C GLY A 233 -16.39 17.21 -6.33
N TYR A 234 -15.66 16.25 -6.89
CA TYR A 234 -15.34 16.12 -8.31
C TYR A 234 -15.45 14.66 -8.74
N GLU A 235 -15.75 14.44 -10.01
CA GLU A 235 -15.66 13.11 -10.61
C GLU A 235 -14.97 13.11 -11.99
N LEU A 236 -14.36 11.98 -12.35
CA LEU A 236 -13.82 11.77 -13.69
C LEU A 236 -14.92 11.28 -14.63
N MET A 237 -15.02 11.93 -15.78
CA MET A 237 -15.95 11.57 -16.87
C MET A 237 -15.27 10.85 -18.05
N ARG A 238 -13.94 10.64 -17.97
CA ARG A 238 -13.11 9.90 -18.92
C ARG A 238 -11.68 9.73 -18.42
N ASP A 239 -10.91 8.85 -19.07
CA ASP A 239 -9.46 8.81 -18.93
C ASP A 239 -8.82 10.15 -19.32
N LEU A 240 -7.80 10.56 -18.55
CA LEU A 240 -6.95 11.73 -18.74
C LEU A 240 -5.48 11.30 -18.93
N ASP A 241 -4.79 11.85 -19.93
CA ASP A 241 -3.36 11.59 -20.17
C ASP A 241 -2.56 12.90 -20.15
N PHE A 242 -1.56 13.03 -19.26
CA PHE A 242 -0.67 14.20 -19.20
C PHE A 242 0.18 14.43 -20.46
N ARG A 243 0.18 13.47 -21.39
CA ARG A 243 0.74 13.59 -22.75
C ARG A 243 -0.19 14.34 -23.72
N ASP A 244 -1.47 14.56 -23.40
CA ASP A 244 -2.43 15.23 -24.29
C ASP A 244 -2.14 16.74 -24.43
N GLY A 245 -1.56 17.09 -25.57
CA GLY A 245 -1.09 18.43 -25.91
C GLY A 245 0.17 18.36 -26.78
N ASP A 246 0.50 19.43 -27.49
CA ASP A 246 1.55 19.38 -28.51
C ASP A 246 2.91 18.95 -27.96
N SER A 247 3.51 17.94 -28.60
CA SER A 247 4.90 17.48 -28.46
C SER A 247 5.34 16.80 -27.15
N TYR A 248 4.65 15.74 -26.72
CA TYR A 248 5.29 14.74 -25.84
C TYR A 248 6.38 13.95 -26.59
N ALA A 249 7.61 14.45 -26.57
CA ALA A 249 8.80 13.67 -26.87
C ALA A 249 9.24 12.95 -25.57
N SER A 250 9.37 11.62 -25.63
CA SER A 250 9.65 10.76 -24.47
C SER A 250 10.86 11.24 -23.65
N GLY A 251 10.65 11.49 -22.35
CA GLY A 251 11.68 12.01 -21.45
C GLY A 251 11.80 13.54 -21.40
N THR A 252 10.91 14.28 -22.08
CA THR A 252 10.79 15.74 -21.96
C THR A 252 9.50 16.11 -21.24
N VAL A 253 9.59 17.02 -20.27
CA VAL A 253 8.45 17.44 -19.45
C VAL A 253 7.47 18.28 -20.29
N ASN A 254 6.18 17.96 -20.22
CA ASN A 254 5.14 18.76 -20.86
C ASN A 254 5.13 20.17 -20.24
N SER A 255 5.56 21.18 -21.00
CA SER A 255 5.72 22.56 -20.52
C SER A 255 4.38 23.23 -20.19
N LYS A 256 3.27 22.76 -20.78
CA LYS A 256 1.90 23.26 -20.59
C LYS A 256 1.47 23.35 -19.13
N TRP A 257 1.95 22.44 -18.27
CA TRP A 257 1.48 22.27 -16.89
C TRP A 257 2.50 22.64 -15.81
N THR A 258 3.72 23.08 -16.17
CA THR A 258 4.87 22.76 -15.30
C THR A 258 6.05 23.71 -15.21
N ASP A 259 6.27 24.64 -16.16
CA ASP A 259 7.56 25.35 -16.34
C ASP A 259 8.81 24.43 -16.32
N GLY A 260 8.65 23.14 -16.65
CA GLY A 260 9.70 22.12 -16.69
C GLY A 260 9.88 21.26 -15.43
N VAL A 261 9.17 21.54 -14.32
CA VAL A 261 9.33 20.78 -13.05
C VAL A 261 8.27 19.71 -12.78
N GLY A 262 7.30 19.50 -13.66
CA GLY A 262 6.16 18.61 -13.38
C GLY A 262 5.04 19.25 -12.55
N TRP A 263 3.90 18.54 -12.50
CA TRP A 263 2.63 18.96 -11.91
C TRP A 263 2.78 19.54 -10.49
N LEU A 264 2.00 20.58 -10.21
CA LEU A 264 1.86 21.15 -8.87
C LEU A 264 0.79 20.36 -8.09
N PRO A 265 1.08 19.77 -6.92
CA PRO A 265 0.08 19.03 -6.15
C PRO A 265 -1.19 19.84 -5.82
N ILE A 266 -2.34 19.18 -5.80
CA ILE A 266 -3.61 19.75 -5.31
C ILE A 266 -3.58 19.76 -3.77
N GLY A 267 -3.72 20.93 -3.17
CA GLY A 267 -3.70 21.11 -1.72
C GLY A 267 -2.27 21.12 -1.13
N LEU A 268 -1.79 22.30 -0.72
CA LEU A 268 -0.43 22.55 -0.23
C LEU A 268 -0.42 23.58 0.91
N GLY A 269 0.42 23.35 1.92
CA GLY A 269 0.50 24.16 3.14
C GLY A 269 -0.83 24.17 3.91
N GLU A 270 -1.25 25.36 4.34
CA GLU A 270 -2.54 25.63 5.01
C GLU A 270 -3.77 25.44 4.09
N ARG A 271 -3.57 25.19 2.79
CA ARG A 271 -4.66 24.93 1.84
C ARG A 271 -4.73 23.44 1.57
N THR A 272 -5.38 22.68 2.44
CA THR A 272 -5.67 21.24 2.23
C THR A 272 -6.79 21.03 1.22
N PHE A 273 -6.78 19.90 0.51
CA PHE A 273 -7.99 19.37 -0.14
C PHE A 273 -8.98 18.90 0.94
N SER A 274 -10.27 19.15 0.76
CA SER A 274 -11.34 18.88 1.73
C SER A 274 -12.67 18.62 1.02
N ALA A 275 -12.65 17.70 0.05
CA ALA A 275 -13.76 17.41 -0.83
C ALA A 275 -13.70 15.94 -1.29
N LYS A 276 -14.70 15.49 -2.04
CA LYS A 276 -14.69 14.18 -2.71
C LYS A 276 -13.97 14.24 -4.06
N PHE A 277 -13.33 13.13 -4.45
CA PHE A 277 -12.78 12.92 -5.78
C PHE A 277 -13.03 11.46 -6.21
N ASN A 278 -14.02 11.26 -7.09
CA ASN A 278 -14.42 9.95 -7.59
C ASN A 278 -13.83 9.70 -8.99
N GLY A 279 -13.10 8.61 -9.17
CA GLY A 279 -12.50 8.24 -10.45
C GLY A 279 -13.43 7.54 -11.44
N ASN A 280 -14.61 7.04 -11.02
CA ASN A 280 -15.53 6.24 -11.84
C ASN A 280 -14.87 5.08 -12.63
N GLY A 281 -13.75 4.56 -12.14
CA GLY A 281 -12.94 3.54 -12.82
C GLY A 281 -12.03 4.08 -13.93
N TYR A 282 -12.00 5.38 -14.20
CA TYR A 282 -11.11 6.01 -15.17
C TYR A 282 -9.67 6.18 -14.66
N ALA A 283 -8.76 6.41 -15.60
CA ALA A 283 -7.33 6.57 -15.37
C ALA A 283 -6.85 8.01 -15.49
N ILE A 284 -5.84 8.36 -14.67
CA ILE A 284 -4.99 9.54 -14.84
C ILE A 284 -3.59 9.03 -15.16
N SER A 285 -3.11 9.29 -16.38
CA SER A 285 -1.92 8.64 -16.94
C SER A 285 -0.75 9.62 -17.14
N ASN A 286 0.49 9.12 -17.02
CA ASN A 286 1.74 9.84 -17.28
C ASN A 286 1.98 11.07 -16.40
N LEU A 287 1.45 11.06 -15.16
CA LEU A 287 1.63 12.12 -14.17
C LEU A 287 3.13 12.24 -13.80
N TYR A 288 3.78 13.32 -14.27
CA TYR A 288 5.15 13.66 -13.90
C TYR A 288 5.20 14.80 -12.88
N ILE A 289 5.88 14.58 -11.75
CA ILE A 289 6.14 15.56 -10.69
C ILE A 289 7.63 15.49 -10.34
N SER A 290 8.33 16.63 -10.34
CA SER A 290 9.71 16.73 -9.87
C SER A 290 9.87 17.89 -8.90
N ARG A 291 10.09 17.57 -7.63
CA ARG A 291 10.32 18.48 -6.51
C ARG A 291 11.53 17.99 -5.69
N PRO A 292 12.75 17.98 -6.26
CA PRO A 292 13.94 17.45 -5.60
C PRO A 292 14.46 18.31 -4.43
N GLY A 293 13.93 19.53 -4.28
CA GLY A 293 14.29 20.49 -3.23
C GLY A 293 15.59 21.27 -3.50
N ASP A 294 15.60 22.55 -3.12
CA ASP A 294 16.82 23.32 -2.85
C ASP A 294 16.71 23.90 -1.45
N THR A 295 17.82 23.94 -0.70
CA THR A 295 17.85 24.53 0.64
C THR A 295 18.49 25.92 0.63
N LYS A 296 17.89 26.90 -0.07
CA LYS A 296 17.96 28.35 0.21
C LYS A 296 17.05 29.28 -0.60
N THR A 297 16.54 28.90 -1.78
CA THR A 297 15.99 29.87 -2.74
C THR A 297 14.71 29.42 -3.47
N ASP A 298 13.63 29.21 -2.72
CA ASP A 298 12.31 28.96 -3.30
C ASP A 298 11.62 30.27 -3.77
N PRO A 299 11.35 30.47 -5.09
CA PRO A 299 10.63 31.65 -5.61
C PRO A 299 9.10 31.55 -5.47
N ILE A 300 8.58 30.36 -5.14
CA ILE A 300 7.16 30.01 -4.98
C ILE A 300 6.74 30.03 -3.50
N GLY A 301 7.68 29.81 -2.58
CA GLY A 301 7.55 30.09 -1.15
C GLY A 301 7.08 28.92 -0.27
N LEU A 302 7.61 27.71 -0.46
CA LEU A 302 7.29 26.53 0.35
C LEU A 302 8.29 26.31 1.48
N ASN A 303 7.75 26.28 2.70
CA ASN A 303 8.30 25.69 3.93
C ASN A 303 7.10 25.53 4.89
N GLU A 304 7.01 24.55 5.80
CA GLU A 304 8.01 23.60 6.30
C GLU A 304 7.52 22.13 6.22
N THR A 305 6.41 21.85 5.53
CA THR A 305 5.67 20.56 5.61
C THR A 305 5.46 19.89 4.25
N GLU A 306 6.52 19.85 3.44
CA GLU A 306 6.58 19.17 2.13
C GLU A 306 5.76 17.87 2.11
N SER A 307 4.90 17.77 1.10
CA SER A 307 3.98 16.64 0.85
C SER A 307 3.71 16.61 -0.66
N THR A 308 4.06 15.52 -1.32
CA THR A 308 4.14 15.41 -2.80
C THR A 308 3.24 14.29 -3.31
N GLY A 309 2.53 14.52 -4.42
CA GLY A 309 1.62 13.59 -5.10
C GLY A 309 0.67 14.34 -6.05
N LEU A 310 -0.28 13.64 -6.67
CA LEU A 310 -1.40 14.29 -7.38
C LEU A 310 -2.08 15.31 -6.45
N PHE A 311 -2.35 14.88 -5.21
CA PHE A 311 -2.72 15.70 -4.06
C PHE A 311 -1.54 15.82 -3.09
N GLY A 312 -1.33 17.00 -2.51
CA GLY A 312 -0.30 17.22 -1.49
C GLY A 312 -0.81 16.81 -0.11
N ARG A 313 -1.95 17.38 0.33
CA ARG A 313 -2.50 17.20 1.68
C ARG A 313 -4.04 17.16 1.66
N THR A 314 -4.66 16.15 2.29
CA THR A 314 -6.11 16.03 2.49
C THR A 314 -6.54 16.35 3.93
N THR A 315 -7.81 16.66 4.16
CA THR A 315 -8.48 16.66 5.49
C THR A 315 -9.12 15.32 5.79
N ASP A 316 -9.59 15.15 7.02
CA ASP A 316 -10.49 14.08 7.48
C ASP A 316 -11.84 14.06 6.75
N GLU A 317 -12.32 15.20 6.27
CA GLU A 317 -13.52 15.32 5.41
C GLU A 317 -13.29 14.85 3.95
N SER A 318 -12.05 14.52 3.56
CA SER A 318 -11.74 14.17 2.17
C SER A 318 -11.99 12.70 1.84
N GLU A 319 -12.50 12.44 0.63
CA GLU A 319 -12.66 11.10 0.07
C GLU A 319 -12.03 11.04 -1.33
N ILE A 320 -11.16 10.07 -1.58
CA ILE A 320 -10.56 9.83 -2.91
C ILE A 320 -10.81 8.37 -3.27
N SER A 321 -11.54 8.12 -4.36
CA SER A 321 -12.01 6.78 -4.70
C SER A 321 -11.98 6.44 -6.17
N ASN A 322 -12.07 5.14 -6.49
CA ASN A 322 -12.35 4.59 -7.83
C ASN A 322 -11.41 5.05 -8.97
N VAL A 323 -10.20 5.55 -8.68
CA VAL A 323 -9.28 6.15 -9.67
C VAL A 323 -8.01 5.30 -9.85
N ARG A 324 -7.54 5.21 -11.10
CA ARG A 324 -6.32 4.49 -11.49
C ARG A 324 -5.24 5.48 -11.91
N LEU A 325 -4.06 5.46 -11.27
CA LEU A 325 -2.92 6.30 -11.66
C LEU A 325 -1.90 5.46 -12.44
N LEU A 326 -1.70 5.78 -13.72
CA LEU A 326 -0.89 4.97 -14.63
C LEU A 326 0.40 5.69 -15.03
N ASP A 327 1.50 4.94 -15.14
CA ASP A 327 2.81 5.41 -15.60
C ASP A 327 3.30 6.69 -14.88
N VAL A 328 3.10 6.79 -13.56
CA VAL A 328 3.50 7.98 -12.80
C VAL A 328 5.02 8.08 -12.67
N GLN A 329 5.54 9.31 -12.58
CA GLN A 329 6.94 9.60 -12.30
C GLN A 329 7.01 10.73 -11.28
N VAL A 330 7.15 10.38 -9.99
CA VAL A 330 7.11 11.34 -8.88
C VAL A 330 8.43 11.37 -8.14
N LEU A 331 9.13 12.50 -8.20
CA LEU A 331 10.30 12.81 -7.39
C LEU A 331 9.93 13.92 -6.38
N GLY A 332 10.13 13.66 -5.09
CA GLY A 332 9.94 14.63 -4.01
C GLY A 332 11.07 14.58 -2.97
N VAL A 333 10.85 15.23 -1.82
CA VAL A 333 11.79 15.17 -0.67
C VAL A 333 11.17 14.43 0.52
N VAL A 334 10.12 15.00 1.12
CA VAL A 334 9.45 14.43 2.30
C VAL A 334 7.95 14.20 2.00
N ARG A 335 7.36 13.16 2.63
CA ARG A 335 5.96 12.74 2.45
C ARG A 335 5.59 12.63 0.96
N VAL A 336 6.26 11.72 0.27
CA VAL A 336 6.10 11.52 -1.17
C VAL A 336 5.20 10.32 -1.40
N GLY A 337 4.01 10.56 -1.96
CA GLY A 337 3.12 9.55 -2.53
C GLY A 337 2.95 9.79 -4.02
N GLY A 338 2.62 8.76 -4.80
CA GLY A 338 2.18 8.99 -6.19
C GLY A 338 0.83 9.70 -6.24
N MET A 339 -0.10 9.34 -5.35
CA MET A 339 -1.44 9.94 -5.26
C MET A 339 -1.52 11.04 -4.20
N VAL A 340 -1.12 10.76 -2.95
CA VAL A 340 -1.29 11.70 -1.82
C VAL A 340 -0.02 11.84 -0.99
N GLY A 341 0.46 13.06 -0.76
CA GLY A 341 1.60 13.29 0.13
C GLY A 341 1.30 12.97 1.60
N LEU A 342 0.31 13.66 2.17
CA LEU A 342 -0.26 13.41 3.50
C LEU A 342 -1.76 13.16 3.41
N ASN A 343 -2.20 11.96 3.78
CA ASN A 343 -3.62 11.63 3.91
C ASN A 343 -4.12 11.80 5.36
N ASN A 344 -5.23 12.51 5.55
CA ASN A 344 -6.03 12.50 6.79
C ASN A 344 -7.45 11.91 6.59
N GLY A 345 -7.92 11.81 5.34
CA GLY A 345 -9.26 11.33 4.99
C GLY A 345 -9.29 9.88 4.57
N ARG A 346 -10.25 9.50 3.73
CA ARG A 346 -10.43 8.12 3.23
C ARG A 346 -9.97 8.00 1.77
N ILE A 347 -9.12 7.00 1.50
CA ILE A 347 -8.73 6.59 0.16
C ILE A 347 -9.22 5.15 -0.04
N HIS A 348 -9.99 4.86 -1.09
CA HIS A 348 -10.49 3.48 -1.31
C HIS A 348 -10.73 3.10 -2.78
N ASN A 349 -10.58 1.81 -3.10
CA ASN A 349 -10.70 1.29 -4.48
C ASN A 349 -9.83 2.08 -5.48
N VAL A 350 -8.54 2.24 -5.17
CA VAL A 350 -7.58 2.92 -6.06
C VAL A 350 -6.39 2.02 -6.43
N SER A 351 -5.83 2.28 -7.60
CA SER A 351 -4.59 1.61 -8.05
C SER A 351 -3.58 2.62 -8.56
N ILE A 352 -2.29 2.32 -8.41
CA ILE A 352 -1.21 3.14 -8.93
C ILE A 352 -0.04 2.30 -9.48
N SER A 353 0.56 2.78 -10.57
CA SER A 353 1.74 2.17 -11.21
C SER A 353 2.73 3.23 -11.68
N GLY A 354 4.02 2.88 -11.74
CA GLY A 354 5.11 3.76 -12.19
C GLY A 354 6.30 3.82 -11.23
N GLU A 355 6.91 5.00 -11.09
CA GLU A 355 8.07 5.24 -10.23
C GLU A 355 7.82 6.38 -9.22
N VAL A 356 8.17 6.15 -7.96
CA VAL A 356 8.10 7.16 -6.88
C VAL A 356 9.42 7.19 -6.11
N SER A 357 10.03 8.38 -6.03
CA SER A 357 11.34 8.60 -5.41
C SER A 357 11.31 9.76 -4.41
N GLY A 358 11.93 9.58 -3.24
CA GLY A 358 12.05 10.63 -2.23
C GLY A 358 13.18 10.42 -1.23
N ASN A 359 13.21 11.22 -0.17
CA ASN A 359 14.19 11.11 0.91
C ASN A 359 13.57 10.43 2.14
N ALA A 360 12.45 10.94 2.66
CA ALA A 360 11.83 10.44 3.89
C ALA A 360 10.30 10.35 3.83
N GLY A 361 9.72 9.24 4.29
CA GLY A 361 8.27 9.01 4.24
C GLY A 361 7.78 8.87 2.79
N VAL A 362 8.21 7.80 2.12
CA VAL A 362 7.96 7.57 0.69
C VAL A 362 7.07 6.34 0.53
N GLY A 363 5.90 6.52 -0.08
CA GLY A 363 4.96 5.44 -0.44
C GLY A 363 4.65 5.46 -1.93
N GLY A 364 4.35 4.32 -2.55
CA GLY A 364 3.89 4.32 -3.94
C GLY A 364 2.55 5.03 -4.11
N LEU A 365 1.61 4.82 -3.18
CA LEU A 365 0.32 5.53 -3.14
C LEU A 365 0.39 6.77 -2.25
N THR A 366 0.85 6.62 -1.01
CA THR A 366 0.73 7.66 0.03
C THR A 366 2.02 7.85 0.85
N GLY A 367 2.54 9.08 0.93
CA GLY A 367 3.76 9.36 1.69
C GLY A 367 3.60 9.17 3.21
N SER A 368 2.50 9.69 3.76
CA SER A 368 2.14 9.59 5.17
C SER A 368 0.63 9.46 5.33
N ASN A 369 0.15 8.50 6.12
CA ASN A 369 -1.26 8.25 6.38
C ASN A 369 -1.65 8.44 7.85
N LEU A 370 -2.61 9.30 8.10
CA LEU A 370 -3.27 9.51 9.40
C LEU A 370 -4.76 9.13 9.36
N GLY A 371 -5.34 9.02 8.15
CA GLY A 371 -6.71 8.57 7.90
C GLY A 371 -6.79 7.08 7.54
N GLU A 372 -7.60 6.74 6.55
CA GLU A 372 -7.85 5.36 6.12
C GLU A 372 -7.47 5.12 4.64
N ILE A 373 -6.88 3.96 4.36
CA ILE A 373 -6.65 3.41 3.02
C ILE A 373 -7.27 2.00 2.96
N VAL A 374 -8.20 1.76 2.03
CA VAL A 374 -8.97 0.49 1.88
C VAL A 374 -8.90 -0.04 0.46
N ALA A 375 -8.87 -1.37 0.25
CA ALA A 375 -9.01 -2.01 -1.07
C ALA A 375 -8.12 -1.35 -2.16
N SER A 376 -6.86 -1.04 -1.83
CA SER A 376 -5.98 -0.18 -2.63
C SER A 376 -4.68 -0.88 -3.02
N SER A 377 -4.14 -0.58 -4.20
CA SER A 377 -3.02 -1.29 -4.80
C SER A 377 -1.91 -0.39 -5.33
N ALA A 378 -0.65 -0.84 -5.24
CA ALA A 378 0.51 -0.14 -5.81
C ALA A 378 1.51 -1.10 -6.49
N ASP A 379 1.59 -1.01 -7.82
CA ASP A 379 2.65 -1.62 -8.64
C ASP A 379 3.72 -0.57 -9.00
N VAL A 380 4.37 -0.05 -7.97
CA VAL A 380 5.26 1.11 -8.06
C VAL A 380 6.69 0.74 -7.67
N SER A 381 7.66 1.16 -8.50
CA SER A 381 9.08 1.18 -8.14
C SER A 381 9.34 2.31 -7.14
N VAL A 382 9.44 1.99 -5.85
CA VAL A 382 9.60 2.97 -4.77
C VAL A 382 11.06 3.04 -4.29
N THR A 383 11.65 4.22 -4.31
CA THR A 383 13.03 4.47 -3.85
C THR A 383 13.11 5.60 -2.84
N GLY A 384 13.92 5.44 -1.79
CA GLY A 384 14.31 6.57 -0.96
C GLY A 384 15.35 6.25 0.11
N ARG A 385 15.34 7.02 1.21
CA ARG A 385 16.30 6.86 2.32
C ARG A 385 15.64 6.20 3.53
N ASP A 386 14.76 6.92 4.21
CA ASP A 386 14.18 6.48 5.49
C ASP A 386 12.64 6.43 5.42
N GLU A 387 12.01 5.47 6.10
CA GLU A 387 10.54 5.26 6.11
C GLU A 387 9.95 5.08 4.71
N ILE A 388 10.26 3.94 4.08
CA ILE A 388 9.93 3.63 2.67
C ILE A 388 8.98 2.43 2.60
N GLY A 389 7.86 2.55 1.88
CA GLY A 389 6.90 1.47 1.65
C GLY A 389 6.41 1.42 0.19
N GLY A 390 6.04 0.23 -0.31
CA GLY A 390 5.47 0.09 -1.65
C GLY A 390 4.10 0.75 -1.79
N LEU A 391 3.28 0.73 -0.73
CA LEU A 391 2.00 1.45 -0.67
C LEU A 391 2.13 2.75 0.15
N VAL A 392 2.67 2.67 1.37
CA VAL A 392 2.66 3.78 2.35
C VAL A 392 4.02 4.00 3.03
N GLY A 393 4.54 5.22 3.07
CA GLY A 393 5.79 5.52 3.77
C GLY A 393 5.68 5.39 5.29
N ILE A 394 4.76 6.15 5.89
CA ILE A 394 4.47 6.14 7.34
C ILE A 394 2.94 6.05 7.56
N SER A 395 2.47 5.26 8.53
CA SER A 395 1.06 5.30 8.94
C SER A 395 0.89 5.30 10.46
N ASP A 396 0.16 6.28 10.99
CA ASP A 396 -0.56 6.17 12.28
C ASP A 396 -2.07 5.94 12.06
N GLY A 397 -2.53 5.95 10.80
CA GLY A 397 -3.89 5.58 10.40
C GLY A 397 -4.03 4.11 9.98
N ARG A 398 -5.22 3.75 9.46
CA ARG A 398 -5.62 2.39 9.06
C ARG A 398 -5.28 2.09 7.60
N VAL A 399 -4.79 0.88 7.33
CA VAL A 399 -4.56 0.29 6.00
C VAL A 399 -5.24 -1.09 5.98
N ALA A 400 -6.22 -1.26 5.10
CA ALA A 400 -7.11 -2.44 5.06
C ALA A 400 -7.24 -3.01 3.64
N GLY A 401 -7.24 -4.35 3.47
CA GLY A 401 -7.46 -5.01 2.17
C GLY A 401 -6.51 -4.58 1.05
N SER A 402 -5.33 -4.05 1.40
CA SER A 402 -4.50 -3.26 0.47
C SER A 402 -3.13 -3.90 0.25
N HIS A 403 -2.54 -3.68 -0.93
CA HIS A 403 -1.35 -4.42 -1.33
C HIS A 403 -0.36 -3.65 -2.19
N ALA A 404 0.88 -4.16 -2.25
CA ALA A 404 1.89 -3.70 -3.18
C ALA A 404 2.65 -4.87 -3.82
N THR A 405 2.97 -4.71 -5.10
CA THR A 405 3.69 -5.68 -5.95
C THR A 405 5.03 -5.15 -6.42
N GLY A 406 5.15 -3.82 -6.51
CA GLY A 406 6.34 -3.13 -7.01
C GLY A 406 7.56 -3.27 -6.09
N LYS A 407 8.73 -2.97 -6.67
CA LYS A 407 10.02 -3.06 -5.97
C LYS A 407 10.23 -1.88 -5.02
N VAL A 408 10.68 -2.16 -3.79
CA VAL A 408 10.96 -1.15 -2.77
C VAL A 408 12.45 -1.15 -2.41
N SER A 409 13.09 0.03 -2.42
CA SER A 409 14.51 0.19 -2.11
C SER A 409 14.77 1.37 -1.18
N GLY A 410 15.38 1.11 -0.01
CA GLY A 410 15.73 2.16 0.94
C GLY A 410 16.91 1.84 1.87
N ARG A 411 17.07 2.65 2.91
CA ARG A 411 18.15 2.52 3.91
C ARG A 411 17.61 2.09 5.28
N LEU A 412 16.67 2.85 5.84
CA LEU A 412 16.10 2.66 7.18
C LEU A 412 14.57 2.52 7.11
N ASN A 413 13.99 1.68 7.97
CA ASN A 413 12.54 1.44 8.05
C ASN A 413 11.90 1.22 6.67
N VAL A 414 12.39 0.19 5.97
CA VAL A 414 11.91 -0.21 4.64
C VAL A 414 10.91 -1.36 4.80
N GLY A 415 9.67 -1.18 4.36
CA GLY A 415 8.68 -2.24 4.25
C GLY A 415 8.31 -2.48 2.79
N GLY A 416 7.94 -3.70 2.41
CA GLY A 416 7.38 -3.92 1.08
C GLY A 416 6.00 -3.26 0.91
N LEU A 417 5.12 -3.34 1.91
CA LEU A 417 3.89 -2.55 1.95
C LEU A 417 4.12 -1.18 2.59
N LEU A 418 4.76 -1.15 3.78
CA LEU A 418 4.68 0.00 4.68
C LEU A 418 5.99 0.27 5.46
N GLY A 419 6.56 1.47 5.35
CA GLY A 419 7.86 1.79 5.95
C GLY A 419 7.86 1.75 7.48
N TRP A 420 7.02 2.58 8.11
CA TRP A 420 6.84 2.60 9.56
C TRP A 420 5.36 2.72 9.97
N SER A 421 4.86 1.72 10.70
CA SER A 421 3.58 1.79 11.41
C SER A 421 3.81 2.37 12.81
N GLY A 422 3.17 3.51 13.09
CA GLY A 422 3.15 4.19 14.37
C GLY A 422 2.26 3.48 15.40
N LYS A 423 1.92 4.14 16.51
CA LYS A 423 1.24 3.48 17.64
C LYS A 423 -0.27 3.34 17.46
N SER A 424 -0.87 4.19 16.62
CA SER A 424 -2.28 4.10 16.25
C SER A 424 -2.48 3.33 14.94
N GLY A 425 -1.39 3.01 14.23
CA GLY A 425 -1.41 2.35 12.94
C GLY A 425 -1.98 0.93 13.01
N LEU A 426 -2.91 0.62 12.12
CA LEU A 426 -3.51 -0.70 11.94
C LEU A 426 -3.28 -1.16 10.49
N ILE A 427 -2.65 -2.32 10.30
CA ILE A 427 -2.56 -3.02 9.02
C ILE A 427 -3.40 -4.29 9.12
N THR A 428 -4.40 -4.44 8.26
CA THR A 428 -5.32 -5.60 8.24
C THR A 428 -5.61 -6.08 6.81
N GLY A 429 -5.77 -7.39 6.59
CA GLY A 429 -6.11 -7.95 5.26
C GLY A 429 -5.11 -7.63 4.15
N SER A 430 -3.88 -7.22 4.49
CA SER A 430 -2.98 -6.49 3.58
C SER A 430 -1.68 -7.27 3.32
N TYR A 431 -1.08 -7.09 2.14
CA TYR A 431 0.02 -7.96 1.71
C TYR A 431 1.06 -7.36 0.75
N PHE A 432 2.19 -8.05 0.62
CA PHE A 432 3.26 -7.70 -0.33
C PHE A 432 3.90 -8.91 -1.02
N THR A 433 4.09 -8.82 -2.33
CA THR A 433 4.67 -9.90 -3.16
C THR A 433 5.95 -9.50 -3.91
N GLY A 434 6.37 -8.24 -3.85
CA GLY A 434 7.54 -7.71 -4.59
C GLY A 434 8.91 -7.94 -3.94
N ASP A 435 9.91 -7.21 -4.42
CA ASP A 435 11.26 -7.19 -3.85
C ASP A 435 11.45 -6.02 -2.88
N ALA A 436 11.75 -6.31 -1.61
CA ALA A 436 12.10 -5.31 -0.59
C ALA A 436 13.61 -5.31 -0.32
N ILE A 437 14.28 -4.17 -0.54
CA ILE A 437 15.74 -4.02 -0.44
C ILE A 437 16.10 -2.93 0.58
N GLY A 438 16.95 -3.26 1.56
CA GLY A 438 17.28 -2.37 2.67
C GLY A 438 18.70 -2.52 3.23
N THR A 439 19.06 -1.73 4.26
CA THR A 439 20.38 -1.82 4.92
C THR A 439 20.34 -1.83 6.46
N GLN A 440 19.33 -1.21 7.09
CA GLN A 440 19.27 -1.10 8.56
C GLN A 440 18.04 -1.81 9.17
N VAL A 441 16.84 -1.51 8.70
CA VAL A 441 15.60 -2.15 9.17
C VAL A 441 14.75 -2.40 7.94
N LEU A 442 14.40 -3.66 7.70
CA LEU A 442 13.80 -4.16 6.47
C LEU A 442 12.78 -5.27 6.76
N GLY A 443 11.55 -5.12 6.28
CA GLY A 443 10.51 -6.15 6.34
C GLY A 443 9.80 -6.34 5.00
N GLY A 444 9.32 -7.56 4.71
CA GLY A 444 8.53 -7.79 3.49
C GLY A 444 7.14 -7.13 3.54
N LEU A 445 6.48 -7.07 4.69
CA LEU A 445 5.27 -6.25 4.86
C LEU A 445 5.64 -4.86 5.42
N ALA A 446 6.21 -4.82 6.62
CA ALA A 446 6.46 -3.57 7.35
C ALA A 446 7.92 -3.41 7.80
N GLY A 447 8.52 -2.24 7.60
CA GLY A 447 9.89 -1.98 8.08
C GLY A 447 9.94 -1.98 9.61
N ARG A 448 9.22 -1.04 10.22
CA ARG A 448 9.06 -0.93 11.68
C ARG A 448 7.58 -1.01 12.07
N ASN A 449 7.27 -1.76 13.13
CA ASN A 449 5.94 -1.77 13.73
C ASN A 449 5.95 -1.28 15.19
N GLU A 450 5.09 -0.31 15.50
CA GLU A 450 4.69 0.11 16.84
C GLU A 450 3.18 0.00 17.10
N GLY A 451 2.39 -0.45 16.12
CA GLY A 451 0.93 -0.60 16.18
C GLY A 451 0.48 -2.04 15.93
N GLU A 452 -0.69 -2.23 15.32
CA GLU A 452 -1.23 -3.57 15.06
C GLU A 452 -1.06 -4.02 13.60
N ILE A 453 -0.64 -5.27 13.43
CA ILE A 453 -0.63 -6.00 12.17
C ILE A 453 -1.42 -7.29 12.37
N THR A 454 -2.55 -7.44 11.68
CA THR A 454 -3.45 -8.58 11.78
C THR A 454 -3.87 -9.07 10.40
N ARG A 455 -4.31 -10.33 10.27
CA ARG A 455 -4.85 -10.93 9.02
C ARG A 455 -4.01 -10.54 7.76
N SER A 456 -2.67 -10.52 7.84
CA SER A 456 -1.77 -9.94 6.80
C SER A 456 -0.59 -10.85 6.44
N TYR A 457 0.01 -10.69 5.23
CA TYR A 457 1.08 -11.59 4.77
C TYR A 457 2.14 -11.00 3.82
N SER A 458 3.23 -11.74 3.60
CA SER A 458 4.26 -11.39 2.59
C SER A 458 4.85 -12.62 1.90
N ALA A 459 5.14 -12.52 0.59
CA ALA A 459 5.53 -13.66 -0.24
C ALA A 459 6.74 -13.43 -1.19
N GLY A 460 7.23 -12.19 -1.32
CA GLY A 460 8.31 -11.84 -2.24
C GLY A 460 9.74 -12.10 -1.72
N THR A 461 10.68 -11.19 -1.99
CA THR A 461 12.05 -11.27 -1.44
C THR A 461 12.37 -10.12 -0.49
N VAL A 462 13.20 -10.41 0.51
CA VAL A 462 13.63 -9.47 1.55
C VAL A 462 15.17 -9.49 1.58
N SER A 463 15.81 -8.51 0.94
CA SER A 463 17.25 -8.47 0.70
C SER A 463 17.94 -7.31 1.44
N GLY A 464 18.52 -7.62 2.60
CA GLY A 464 19.51 -6.76 3.26
C GLY A 464 20.78 -6.63 2.42
N ARG A 465 21.37 -5.43 2.41
CA ARG A 465 22.64 -5.13 1.71
C ARG A 465 23.70 -4.63 2.70
N PRO A 466 24.94 -5.14 2.62
CA PRO A 466 26.03 -4.74 3.49
C PRO A 466 26.28 -3.22 3.50
N VAL A 467 26.38 -2.65 4.70
CA VAL A 467 26.81 -1.26 4.89
C VAL A 467 28.30 -1.17 4.62
N ALA A 468 28.70 -0.42 3.58
CA ALA A 468 30.03 -0.47 2.95
C ALA A 468 31.23 0.07 3.78
N ASN A 469 31.14 0.13 5.11
CA ASN A 469 32.18 0.63 6.02
C ASN A 469 32.24 -0.13 7.36
N THR A 470 32.01 -1.46 7.32
CA THR A 470 31.82 -2.39 8.45
C THR A 470 32.79 -2.22 9.63
N GLN A 471 34.04 -1.81 9.39
CA GLN A 471 35.05 -1.68 10.45
C GLN A 471 34.84 -0.52 11.44
N GLN A 472 34.09 0.55 11.11
CA GLN A 472 33.79 1.60 12.10
C GLN A 472 32.52 1.31 12.92
N VAL A 473 31.50 0.69 12.33
CA VAL A 473 30.19 0.53 12.99
C VAL A 473 30.21 -0.44 14.18
N SER A 474 31.18 -1.37 14.23
CA SER A 474 31.44 -2.22 15.39
C SER A 474 31.84 -1.45 16.67
N ARG A 475 32.17 -0.16 16.61
CA ARG A 475 32.53 0.66 17.78
C ARG A 475 31.42 1.60 18.27
N LEU A 476 30.28 1.67 17.57
CA LEU A 476 29.16 2.55 17.93
C LEU A 476 27.84 1.82 18.18
N GLY A 477 27.69 0.55 17.76
CA GLY A 477 26.47 -0.24 17.98
C GLY A 477 25.26 0.17 17.12
N LEU A 478 25.42 1.16 16.22
CA LEU A 478 24.35 1.82 15.46
C LEU A 478 24.04 1.20 14.07
N ALA A 479 24.59 0.02 13.75
CA ALA A 479 24.27 -0.71 12.52
C ALA A 479 24.02 -2.21 12.78
N VAL A 480 23.16 -2.48 13.76
CA VAL A 480 22.52 -3.79 13.87
C VAL A 480 21.41 -3.88 12.80
N SER A 481 21.69 -4.50 11.65
CA SER A 481 20.66 -4.68 10.62
C SER A 481 19.62 -5.71 11.06
N HIS A 482 18.33 -5.45 10.78
CA HIS A 482 17.22 -6.34 11.07
C HIS A 482 16.42 -6.59 9.78
N ALA A 483 16.37 -7.85 9.35
CA ALA A 483 15.59 -8.33 8.20
C ALA A 483 14.52 -9.32 8.67
N GLY A 484 13.26 -9.07 8.34
CA GLY A 484 12.14 -9.96 8.64
C GLY A 484 11.30 -10.27 7.40
N GLY A 485 10.83 -11.51 7.24
CA GLY A 485 9.92 -11.84 6.13
C GLY A 485 8.65 -10.99 6.15
N LEU A 486 8.02 -10.83 7.32
CA LEU A 486 6.91 -9.90 7.54
C LEU A 486 7.37 -8.53 8.05
N VAL A 487 8.11 -8.48 9.17
CA VAL A 487 8.44 -7.21 9.86
C VAL A 487 9.91 -7.08 10.21
N GLY A 488 10.56 -5.98 9.83
CA GLY A 488 11.97 -5.74 10.16
C GLY A 488 12.20 -5.64 11.68
N LEU A 489 11.46 -4.74 12.35
CA LEU A 489 11.55 -4.51 13.78
C LEU A 489 10.18 -4.28 14.42
N ASN A 490 9.68 -5.25 15.19
CA ASN A 490 8.50 -5.12 16.03
C ASN A 490 8.89 -4.57 17.42
N ARG A 491 8.24 -3.51 17.87
CA ARG A 491 8.57 -2.75 19.11
C ARG A 491 7.60 -3.05 20.24
N SER A 492 7.81 -2.45 21.42
CA SER A 492 7.08 -2.74 22.67
C SER A 492 5.58 -2.40 22.69
N HIS A 493 5.08 -1.66 21.71
CA HIS A 493 3.64 -1.49 21.49
C HIS A 493 3.13 -2.32 20.29
N GLY A 494 4.05 -2.86 19.49
CA GLY A 494 3.74 -3.58 18.26
C GLY A 494 3.14 -4.96 18.52
N SER A 495 1.95 -5.19 17.97
CA SER A 495 1.27 -6.47 17.94
C SER A 495 1.28 -7.05 16.53
N ILE A 496 1.58 -8.34 16.40
CA ILE A 496 1.48 -9.10 15.15
C ILE A 496 0.65 -10.35 15.43
N THR A 497 -0.55 -10.42 14.85
CA THR A 497 -1.52 -11.51 15.08
C THR A 497 -2.03 -12.08 13.75
N LYS A 498 -2.55 -13.31 13.75
CA LYS A 498 -3.28 -13.90 12.61
C LYS A 498 -2.56 -13.70 11.23
N SER A 499 -1.21 -13.78 11.17
CA SER A 499 -0.39 -13.27 10.04
C SER A 499 0.81 -14.17 9.70
N TYR A 500 1.31 -14.16 8.46
CA TYR A 500 2.37 -15.09 8.02
C TYR A 500 3.34 -14.55 6.97
N SER A 501 4.50 -15.21 6.80
CA SER A 501 5.41 -14.93 5.68
C SER A 501 5.93 -16.19 5.00
N ILE A 502 5.92 -16.18 3.67
CA ILE A 502 6.58 -17.17 2.82
C ILE A 502 7.75 -16.56 2.03
N ALA A 503 8.08 -15.29 2.31
CA ALA A 503 9.11 -14.52 1.63
C ALA A 503 10.53 -15.05 1.92
N GLN A 504 11.41 -15.00 0.92
CA GLN A 504 12.83 -15.36 1.10
C GLN A 504 13.60 -14.22 1.77
N VAL A 505 14.25 -14.50 2.90
CA VAL A 505 14.92 -13.49 3.73
C VAL A 505 16.45 -13.66 3.68
N GLY A 506 17.15 -12.63 3.21
CA GLY A 506 18.58 -12.45 3.38
C GLY A 506 18.87 -11.19 4.20
N GLY A 507 19.69 -11.30 5.26
CA GLY A 507 20.08 -10.13 6.04
C GLY A 507 21.44 -10.29 6.71
N ASP A 508 22.24 -9.23 6.71
CA ASP A 508 23.64 -9.31 7.16
C ASP A 508 23.72 -9.67 8.66
N TYR A 509 23.00 -8.96 9.54
CA TYR A 509 23.17 -9.10 10.98
C TYR A 509 22.09 -9.94 11.68
N ARG A 510 20.81 -9.51 11.67
CA ARG A 510 19.69 -10.22 12.33
C ARG A 510 18.63 -10.56 11.30
N ALA A 511 18.36 -11.85 11.09
CA ALA A 511 17.41 -12.34 10.09
C ALA A 511 16.39 -13.29 10.73
N GLY A 512 15.09 -13.02 10.50
CA GLY A 512 13.99 -13.88 10.94
C GLY A 512 12.98 -14.11 9.82
N GLY A 513 12.45 -15.32 9.69
CA GLY A 513 11.47 -15.63 8.63
C GLY A 513 10.15 -14.88 8.79
N LEU A 514 9.77 -14.50 10.01
CA LEU A 514 8.67 -13.55 10.25
C LEU A 514 9.21 -12.17 10.64
N VAL A 515 10.07 -12.11 11.66
CA VAL A 515 10.48 -10.83 12.27
C VAL A 515 11.99 -10.75 12.54
N GLY A 516 12.64 -9.69 12.09
CA GLY A 516 14.09 -9.50 12.27
C GLY A 516 14.48 -9.25 13.74
N GLY A 517 13.73 -8.40 14.43
CA GLY A 517 13.82 -8.19 15.87
C GLY A 517 12.46 -7.93 16.51
N ASN A 518 12.16 -8.58 17.64
CA ASN A 518 10.92 -8.38 18.40
C ASN A 518 11.19 -7.87 19.82
N SER A 519 10.44 -6.86 20.25
CA SER A 519 10.27 -6.52 21.67
C SER A 519 8.79 -6.29 22.04
N GLY A 520 7.86 -6.76 21.20
CA GLY A 520 6.40 -6.67 21.37
C GLY A 520 5.76 -8.06 21.33
N THR A 521 4.51 -8.13 20.86
CA THR A 521 3.67 -9.33 20.92
C THR A 521 3.51 -9.98 19.55
N ILE A 522 3.67 -11.31 19.48
CA ILE A 522 3.47 -12.13 18.28
C ILE A 522 2.60 -13.35 18.64
N ILE A 523 1.44 -13.53 17.99
CA ILE A 523 0.44 -14.58 18.34
C ILE A 523 -0.16 -15.20 17.08
N ALA A 524 -0.25 -16.55 17.01
CA ALA A 524 -0.85 -17.27 15.89
C ALA A 524 -0.29 -16.84 14.51
N THR A 525 1.02 -16.99 14.35
CA THR A 525 1.77 -16.59 13.15
C THR A 525 2.70 -17.70 12.64
N TYR A 526 3.11 -17.63 11.36
CA TYR A 526 4.15 -18.55 10.87
C TYR A 526 5.08 -17.96 9.80
N ALA A 527 6.24 -18.61 9.65
CA ALA A 527 7.19 -18.34 8.58
C ALA A 527 7.60 -19.63 7.85
N ALA A 528 7.36 -19.71 6.54
CA ALA A 528 7.79 -20.83 5.70
C ALA A 528 8.92 -20.50 4.72
N GLY A 529 9.22 -19.22 4.49
CA GLY A 529 10.33 -18.78 3.63
C GLY A 529 11.71 -19.08 4.20
N ASP A 530 12.68 -19.33 3.33
CA ASP A 530 14.08 -19.55 3.71
C ASP A 530 14.74 -18.29 4.30
N VAL A 531 15.56 -18.47 5.34
CA VAL A 531 16.19 -17.38 6.10
C VAL A 531 17.71 -17.53 6.10
N ALA A 532 18.43 -16.53 5.59
CA ALA A 532 19.89 -16.52 5.52
C ALA A 532 20.51 -15.27 6.17
N GLY A 533 21.59 -15.45 6.93
CA GLY A 533 22.31 -14.32 7.55
C GLY A 533 23.58 -14.69 8.30
N GLU A 534 24.29 -13.68 8.82
CA GLU A 534 25.65 -13.85 9.35
C GLU A 534 25.74 -13.93 10.88
N SER A 535 24.90 -13.21 11.64
CA SER A 535 24.98 -13.19 13.12
C SER A 535 23.82 -13.90 13.82
N ALA A 536 22.63 -13.31 13.92
CA ALA A 536 21.50 -13.92 14.63
C ALA A 536 20.40 -14.34 13.64
N VAL A 537 20.25 -15.64 13.40
CA VAL A 537 19.33 -16.18 12.40
C VAL A 537 18.42 -17.22 13.04
N GLY A 538 17.10 -17.05 12.91
CA GLY A 538 16.09 -18.02 13.35
C GLY A 538 14.92 -18.10 12.38
N GLY A 539 14.22 -19.23 12.35
CA GLY A 539 13.19 -19.48 11.35
C GLY A 539 11.96 -18.59 11.48
N LEU A 540 11.59 -18.16 12.70
CA LEU A 540 10.56 -17.14 12.94
C LEU A 540 11.22 -15.79 13.25
N LEU A 541 12.22 -15.78 14.12
CA LEU A 541 12.78 -14.58 14.74
C LEU A 541 14.31 -14.53 14.67
N GLY A 542 14.87 -13.41 14.21
CA GLY A 542 16.30 -13.14 14.34
C GLY A 542 16.70 -12.92 15.79
N VAL A 543 16.03 -11.97 16.45
CA VAL A 543 16.21 -11.67 17.89
C VAL A 543 14.87 -11.42 18.58
N ASN A 544 14.71 -11.96 19.79
CA ASN A 544 13.62 -11.62 20.70
C ASN A 544 14.22 -10.96 21.96
N PHE A 545 13.94 -9.67 22.15
CA PHE A 545 14.47 -8.84 23.23
C PHE A 545 13.64 -9.00 24.52
N GLY A 546 14.19 -8.59 25.67
CA GLY A 546 13.44 -8.53 26.92
C GLY A 546 12.14 -7.74 26.78
N GLY A 547 11.03 -8.27 27.31
CA GLY A 547 9.67 -7.78 27.10
C GLY A 547 8.97 -8.33 25.85
N GLY A 548 9.70 -8.92 24.88
CA GLY A 548 9.12 -9.57 23.71
C GLY A 548 8.39 -10.87 24.06
N VAL A 549 7.18 -11.04 23.54
CA VAL A 549 6.29 -12.19 23.78
C VAL A 549 5.96 -12.87 22.46
N VAL A 550 6.11 -14.19 22.41
CA VAL A 550 5.76 -15.05 21.27
C VAL A 550 4.85 -16.17 21.74
N VAL A 551 3.72 -16.37 21.08
CA VAL A 551 2.71 -17.37 21.46
C VAL A 551 2.26 -18.12 20.21
N THR A 552 2.10 -19.44 20.32
CA THR A 552 1.39 -20.28 19.33
C THR A 552 1.84 -20.08 17.89
N SER A 553 3.14 -19.82 17.68
CA SER A 553 3.69 -19.42 16.37
C SER A 553 4.80 -20.37 15.90
N TYR A 554 5.04 -20.49 14.60
CA TYR A 554 5.95 -21.53 14.11
C TYR A 554 6.82 -21.19 12.88
N ALA A 555 7.96 -21.89 12.79
CA ALA A 555 8.94 -21.78 11.72
C ALA A 555 9.03 -23.08 10.91
N ALA A 556 8.78 -22.98 9.61
CA ALA A 556 8.86 -24.08 8.65
C ALA A 556 9.95 -23.90 7.57
N GLY A 557 10.44 -22.68 7.34
CA GLY A 557 11.54 -22.40 6.39
C GLY A 557 12.91 -22.90 6.83
N ARG A 558 13.87 -23.00 5.91
CA ARG A 558 15.25 -23.44 6.23
C ARG A 558 16.07 -22.26 6.77
N THR A 559 16.90 -22.49 7.78
CA THR A 559 17.84 -21.47 8.29
C THR A 559 19.27 -21.72 7.76
N ILE A 560 19.89 -20.67 7.22
CA ILE A 560 21.14 -20.74 6.46
C ILE A 560 22.17 -19.78 7.06
N LYS A 561 23.14 -20.35 7.77
CA LYS A 561 24.29 -19.61 8.30
C LYS A 561 25.23 -19.15 7.16
N ARG A 562 25.67 -17.89 7.22
CA ARG A 562 26.72 -17.33 6.33
C ARG A 562 27.95 -16.77 7.06
N GLY A 563 27.84 -16.43 8.34
CA GLY A 563 28.91 -15.80 9.14
C GLY A 563 29.80 -16.79 9.89
N GLU A 564 30.71 -16.27 10.72
CA GLU A 564 31.70 -17.02 11.49
C GLU A 564 31.11 -17.80 12.69
N ASP A 565 31.93 -18.61 13.36
CA ASP A 565 31.52 -19.39 14.52
C ASP A 565 31.49 -18.59 15.84
N GLY A 566 30.42 -18.79 16.62
CA GLY A 566 30.17 -18.10 17.90
C GLY A 566 28.90 -17.22 17.94
N PHE A 567 28.36 -16.82 16.78
CA PHE A 567 27.04 -16.18 16.71
C PHE A 567 25.89 -17.20 16.83
N SER A 568 24.68 -16.74 17.18
CA SER A 568 23.57 -17.59 17.62
C SER A 568 22.66 -18.00 16.45
N PHE A 569 22.50 -19.30 16.21
CA PHE A 569 21.64 -19.82 15.15
C PHE A 569 20.50 -20.65 15.73
N GLY A 570 19.33 -20.58 15.10
CA GLY A 570 18.12 -21.13 15.71
C GLY A 570 17.11 -21.79 14.80
N GLY A 571 16.24 -22.56 15.45
CA GLY A 571 15.07 -23.20 14.85
C GLY A 571 13.91 -22.22 14.75
N LEU A 572 13.38 -21.77 15.91
CA LEU A 572 12.39 -20.69 15.96
C LEU A 572 13.09 -19.33 16.10
N ILE A 573 14.04 -19.20 17.05
CA ILE A 573 14.64 -17.91 17.43
C ILE A 573 16.19 -17.95 17.42
N GLY A 574 16.81 -17.04 16.66
CA GLY A 574 18.28 -16.92 16.61
C GLY A 574 18.88 -16.57 17.97
N SER A 575 18.50 -15.42 18.56
CA SER A 575 18.86 -15.05 19.93
C SER A 575 17.64 -14.63 20.76
N ASN A 576 17.40 -15.31 21.88
CA ASN A 576 16.39 -14.95 22.86
C ASN A 576 17.07 -14.27 24.08
N TYR A 577 16.53 -13.16 24.59
CA TYR A 577 17.12 -12.39 25.70
C TYR A 577 16.35 -12.60 27.02
N GLU A 578 17.00 -12.31 28.15
CA GLU A 578 16.37 -12.33 29.48
C GLU A 578 15.15 -11.41 29.53
N GLY A 579 14.10 -11.84 30.25
CA GLY A 579 12.81 -11.13 30.35
C GLY A 579 11.94 -11.21 29.10
N SER A 580 12.33 -11.94 28.06
CA SER A 580 11.43 -12.32 26.96
C SER A 580 10.62 -13.57 27.31
N ARG A 581 9.52 -13.82 26.60
CA ARG A 581 8.65 -14.98 26.80
C ARG A 581 8.29 -15.63 25.47
N VAL A 582 8.31 -16.95 25.44
CA VAL A 582 7.95 -17.75 24.27
C VAL A 582 7.11 -18.93 24.78
N ILE A 583 5.99 -19.22 24.11
CA ILE A 583 4.91 -20.08 24.63
C ILE A 583 4.36 -20.92 23.48
N ASP A 584 4.30 -22.25 23.68
CA ASP A 584 3.73 -23.25 22.77
C ASP A 584 3.98 -22.96 21.29
N SER A 585 5.26 -22.71 20.96
CA SER A 585 5.73 -22.28 19.63
C SER A 585 6.70 -23.30 19.06
N TYR A 586 6.81 -23.42 17.73
CA TYR A 586 7.34 -24.64 17.10
C TYR A 586 8.32 -24.39 15.95
N TRP A 587 9.30 -25.28 15.74
CA TRP A 587 10.13 -25.25 14.52
C TRP A 587 10.22 -26.61 13.85
N ASN A 588 10.24 -26.63 12.51
CA ASN A 588 10.43 -27.83 11.71
C ASN A 588 11.90 -28.26 11.77
N THR A 589 12.19 -29.27 12.57
CA THR A 589 13.55 -29.80 12.80
C THR A 589 14.23 -30.29 11.52
N HIS A 590 13.45 -30.71 10.51
CA HIS A 590 13.99 -31.25 9.25
C HIS A 590 14.40 -30.13 8.28
N SER A 591 13.50 -29.18 7.98
CA SER A 591 13.79 -28.09 7.04
C SER A 591 14.80 -27.09 7.61
N THR A 592 14.65 -26.67 8.86
CA THR A 592 15.66 -25.83 9.56
C THR A 592 16.99 -26.56 9.73
N ARG A 593 17.01 -27.90 9.67
CA ARG A 593 18.15 -28.77 10.01
C ARG A 593 18.67 -28.56 11.44
N ARG A 594 17.79 -28.15 12.37
CA ARG A 594 18.11 -27.82 13.77
C ARG A 594 17.42 -28.74 14.76
N GLN A 595 18.20 -29.33 15.69
CA GLN A 595 17.68 -30.10 16.83
C GLN A 595 17.36 -29.22 18.07
N LEU A 596 17.83 -27.97 18.10
CA LEU A 596 17.66 -27.04 19.23
C LEU A 596 17.25 -25.64 18.75
N ASP A 597 16.42 -24.97 19.56
CA ASP A 597 15.83 -23.66 19.26
C ASP A 597 16.88 -22.56 19.16
N SER A 598 17.75 -22.40 20.16
CA SER A 598 18.80 -21.39 20.19
C SER A 598 20.00 -21.90 20.99
N ASP A 599 21.21 -21.55 20.58
CA ASP A 599 22.45 -21.95 21.26
C ASP A 599 22.67 -21.20 22.60
N ARG A 600 21.71 -20.36 23.07
CA ARG A 600 21.91 -19.44 24.21
C ARG A 600 20.79 -19.37 25.27
N VAL A 601 19.63 -20.02 25.09
CA VAL A 601 18.55 -20.06 26.12
C VAL A 601 17.91 -21.45 26.14
N THR A 602 17.67 -21.98 27.34
CA THR A 602 17.29 -23.38 27.59
C THR A 602 15.87 -23.61 28.09
N ASP A 603 15.05 -22.56 28.22
CA ASP A 603 13.65 -22.66 28.63
C ASP A 603 12.80 -21.61 27.91
N SER A 604 12.58 -21.83 26.60
CA SER A 604 11.79 -20.94 25.73
C SER A 604 10.37 -21.44 25.47
N GLY A 605 9.90 -22.51 26.12
CA GLY A 605 8.60 -23.13 25.79
C GLY A 605 8.46 -23.60 24.32
N ALA A 606 9.52 -23.50 23.52
CA ALA A 606 9.53 -23.81 22.10
C ALA A 606 9.87 -25.29 21.88
N ARG A 607 9.26 -25.92 20.86
CA ARG A 607 9.39 -27.36 20.61
C ARG A 607 9.71 -27.66 19.15
N GLY A 608 10.75 -28.46 18.93
CA GLY A 608 11.09 -29.00 17.62
C GLY A 608 10.10 -30.10 17.23
N VAL A 609 9.52 -30.00 16.03
CA VAL A 609 8.59 -30.99 15.45
C VAL A 609 9.00 -31.36 14.03
N ILE A 610 8.25 -32.27 13.39
CA ILE A 610 8.41 -32.66 11.99
C ILE A 610 7.46 -31.86 11.09
N ALA A 611 7.73 -31.84 9.78
CA ALA A 611 6.89 -31.16 8.79
C ALA A 611 5.40 -31.52 8.90
N ALA A 612 5.08 -32.81 9.05
CA ALA A 612 3.71 -33.33 9.18
C ALA A 612 2.94 -32.91 10.45
N HIS A 613 3.55 -32.13 11.36
CA HIS A 613 2.84 -31.45 12.46
C HIS A 613 2.58 -29.96 12.17
N MET A 614 3.06 -29.45 11.01
CA MET A 614 2.91 -28.08 10.51
C MET A 614 2.26 -28.00 9.12
N VAL A 615 2.03 -29.15 8.47
CA VAL A 615 1.22 -29.30 7.26
C VAL A 615 0.27 -30.46 7.46
N SER A 616 -0.91 -30.39 6.82
CA SER A 616 -2.11 -31.18 7.16
C SER A 616 -2.96 -30.70 8.36
N PRO A 617 -3.25 -29.40 8.51
CA PRO A 617 -4.40 -28.98 9.31
C PRO A 617 -5.72 -29.33 8.60
N THR A 618 -6.50 -30.24 9.18
CA THR A 618 -7.89 -30.52 8.75
C THR A 618 -8.93 -29.92 9.71
N SER A 619 -8.47 -29.31 10.81
CA SER A 619 -9.24 -28.77 11.93
C SER A 619 -8.34 -27.90 12.81
N TYR A 620 -8.93 -27.16 13.75
CA TYR A 620 -8.21 -26.42 14.82
C TYR A 620 -7.63 -27.36 15.90
N GLU A 621 -6.80 -28.31 15.48
CA GLU A 621 -6.16 -29.30 16.36
C GLU A 621 -4.62 -29.17 16.32
N GLY A 622 -3.94 -29.88 17.22
CA GLY A 622 -2.47 -29.85 17.31
C GLY A 622 -1.94 -28.45 17.59
N ILE A 623 -1.12 -27.91 16.70
CA ILE A 623 -0.53 -26.57 16.87
C ILE A 623 -1.52 -25.42 16.61
N TYR A 624 -2.69 -25.72 16.03
CA TYR A 624 -3.70 -24.74 15.62
C TYR A 624 -4.87 -24.58 16.61
N SER A 625 -4.87 -25.30 17.73
CA SER A 625 -5.93 -25.23 18.76
C SER A 625 -6.08 -23.87 19.46
N HIS A 626 -5.20 -22.92 19.15
CA HIS A 626 -5.19 -21.55 19.64
C HIS A 626 -5.10 -20.52 18.49
N TRP A 627 -5.42 -20.94 17.27
CA TRP A 627 -5.47 -20.08 16.07
C TRP A 627 -6.90 -19.65 15.75
N ASN A 628 -7.90 -20.43 16.15
CA ASN A 628 -9.20 -19.86 16.45
C ASN A 628 -9.08 -19.10 17.77
N LEU A 629 -9.30 -17.79 17.71
CA LEU A 629 -9.35 -16.88 18.85
C LEU A 629 -10.67 -16.11 18.91
N ASP A 630 -11.59 -16.36 17.96
CA ASP A 630 -12.91 -15.74 17.94
C ASP A 630 -13.95 -16.68 18.55
N VAL A 631 -14.57 -16.19 19.61
CA VAL A 631 -15.58 -16.93 20.40
C VAL A 631 -16.76 -16.02 20.76
N ASP A 632 -16.68 -14.72 20.44
CA ASP A 632 -17.65 -13.69 20.80
C ASP A 632 -18.22 -12.88 19.62
N ASN A 633 -17.76 -13.12 18.37
CA ASN A 633 -18.41 -12.63 17.13
C ASN A 633 -18.60 -11.10 17.17
N ALA A 634 -17.47 -10.39 17.32
CA ALA A 634 -17.43 -8.97 17.66
C ALA A 634 -17.22 -8.04 16.46
N ASP A 635 -16.59 -8.52 15.38
CA ASP A 635 -16.44 -7.82 14.09
C ASP A 635 -17.53 -8.20 13.05
N GLY A 636 -18.25 -9.30 13.25
CA GLY A 636 -19.57 -9.54 12.63
C GLY A 636 -19.57 -10.26 11.28
N ASP A 637 -18.48 -10.94 10.91
CA ASP A 637 -18.31 -11.72 9.68
C ASP A 637 -18.90 -13.17 9.77
N PHE A 638 -19.58 -13.50 10.87
CA PHE A 638 -20.19 -14.81 11.11
C PHE A 638 -21.26 -15.21 10.08
N ASP A 639 -20.90 -16.14 9.19
CA ASP A 639 -21.85 -16.82 8.30
C ASP A 639 -22.65 -17.92 9.04
N PRO A 640 -23.98 -17.75 9.25
CA PRO A 640 -24.82 -18.75 9.90
C PRO A 640 -25.11 -19.99 9.04
N SER A 641 -24.73 -20.00 7.75
CA SER A 641 -25.01 -21.10 6.83
C SER A 641 -23.89 -22.15 6.77
N THR A 642 -22.61 -21.74 6.89
CA THR A 642 -21.47 -22.66 7.03
C THR A 642 -20.90 -22.74 8.44
N GLY A 643 -21.23 -21.79 9.33
CA GLY A 643 -20.84 -21.79 10.74
C GLY A 643 -19.34 -21.62 10.98
N ARG A 644 -18.64 -20.85 10.12
CA ARG A 644 -17.18 -20.72 10.12
C ARG A 644 -16.67 -19.28 9.99
N ASP A 645 -16.44 -18.69 11.15
CA ASP A 645 -15.63 -17.51 11.46
C ASP A 645 -14.13 -17.86 11.29
N ASP A 646 -13.74 -18.18 10.05
CA ASP A 646 -12.47 -18.83 9.73
C ASP A 646 -11.66 -18.01 8.72
N PHE A 647 -10.93 -17.00 9.22
CA PHE A 647 -9.95 -16.21 8.47
C PHE A 647 -8.73 -17.04 7.98
N TRP A 648 -8.50 -18.23 8.55
CA TRP A 648 -7.52 -19.20 8.04
C TRP A 648 -8.20 -20.23 7.12
N ASP A 649 -7.79 -20.30 5.85
CA ASP A 649 -7.97 -21.52 5.06
C ASP A 649 -6.82 -22.49 5.35
N PHE A 650 -7.13 -23.60 6.00
CA PHE A 650 -6.20 -24.66 6.31
C PHE A 650 -5.90 -25.59 5.12
N GLY A 651 -6.66 -25.49 4.02
CA GLY A 651 -6.40 -26.20 2.78
C GLY A 651 -6.57 -27.71 2.89
N THR A 652 -5.61 -28.47 2.34
CA THR A 652 -5.64 -29.94 2.29
C THR A 652 -4.36 -30.57 2.89
N SER A 653 -4.37 -31.89 3.07
CA SER A 653 -3.25 -32.64 3.66
C SER A 653 -1.94 -32.38 2.93
N GLY A 654 -0.99 -31.70 3.59
CA GLY A 654 0.30 -31.33 3.01
C GLY A 654 0.45 -29.86 2.61
N GLN A 655 -0.55 -29.00 2.78
CA GLN A 655 -0.44 -27.55 2.59
C GLN A 655 -0.19 -26.82 3.93
N TYR A 656 0.40 -25.63 3.86
CA TYR A 656 0.40 -24.64 4.95
C TYR A 656 -0.90 -23.81 4.93
N PRO A 657 -1.35 -23.25 6.08
CA PRO A 657 -2.54 -22.41 6.13
C PRO A 657 -2.35 -21.11 5.33
N ALA A 658 -3.32 -20.73 4.52
CA ALA A 658 -3.42 -19.41 3.91
C ALA A 658 -4.46 -18.55 4.65
N LEU A 659 -4.38 -17.24 4.50
CA LEU A 659 -5.45 -16.35 4.93
C LEU A 659 -6.52 -16.27 3.84
N ARG A 660 -7.79 -16.29 4.22
CA ARG A 660 -8.86 -15.74 3.37
C ARG A 660 -8.76 -14.22 3.44
N VAL A 661 -8.82 -13.57 2.29
CA VAL A 661 -8.77 -12.10 2.16
C VAL A 661 -10.02 -11.67 1.42
N ASP A 662 -10.69 -10.68 1.99
CA ASP A 662 -11.72 -9.85 1.38
C ASP A 662 -10.99 -8.74 0.59
N PHE A 663 -11.21 -8.68 -0.73
CA PHE A 663 -10.54 -7.72 -1.61
C PHE A 663 -11.42 -6.52 -2.01
N ASP A 664 -12.76 -6.65 -1.99
CA ASP A 664 -13.68 -5.56 -2.35
C ASP A 664 -14.07 -4.67 -1.16
N GLY A 665 -13.95 -5.19 0.06
CA GLY A 665 -14.20 -4.50 1.32
C GLY A 665 -15.65 -4.58 1.81
N ASP A 666 -16.47 -5.49 1.28
CA ASP A 666 -17.86 -5.70 1.76
C ASP A 666 -17.93 -6.39 3.14
N GLY A 667 -16.83 -7.00 3.60
CA GLY A 667 -16.71 -7.75 4.85
C GLY A 667 -16.73 -9.27 4.68
N VAL A 668 -16.81 -9.81 3.46
CA VAL A 668 -17.06 -11.23 3.17
C VAL A 668 -15.97 -11.81 2.27
N ALA A 669 -14.90 -12.35 2.85
CA ALA A 669 -13.80 -12.97 2.11
C ALA A 669 -14.25 -14.21 1.30
N THR A 670 -14.52 -14.04 -0.01
CA THR A 670 -15.09 -15.10 -0.85
C THR A 670 -14.03 -16.03 -1.49
N TRP A 671 -14.45 -17.24 -1.84
CA TRP A 671 -13.59 -18.24 -2.49
C TRP A 671 -13.20 -17.91 -3.95
N GLN A 672 -13.77 -16.87 -4.57
CA GLN A 672 -13.53 -16.58 -6.00
C GLN A 672 -12.39 -15.58 -6.25
N GLU A 673 -11.98 -14.82 -5.23
CA GLU A 673 -10.95 -13.77 -5.36
C GLU A 673 -9.52 -14.30 -5.20
N PHE A 674 -9.36 -15.54 -4.72
CA PHE A 674 -8.05 -16.10 -4.35
C PHE A 674 -7.44 -16.98 -5.45
N GLY A 675 -6.34 -16.52 -6.04
CA GLY A 675 -5.40 -17.39 -6.75
C GLY A 675 -4.52 -18.14 -5.74
N ASP A 676 -4.50 -19.48 -5.79
CA ASP A 676 -3.93 -20.34 -4.73
C ASP A 676 -2.43 -20.04 -4.41
N GLN A 677 -2.19 -19.35 -3.29
CA GLN A 677 -0.85 -19.04 -2.77
C GLN A 677 -0.30 -20.12 -1.81
N ARG A 678 -1.03 -21.23 -1.56
CA ARG A 678 -0.63 -22.23 -0.56
C ARG A 678 0.64 -22.96 -1.00
N GLN A 679 1.75 -22.71 -0.32
CA GLN A 679 2.94 -23.52 -0.49
C GLN A 679 2.66 -24.98 -0.07
N SER A 680 3.09 -25.92 -0.91
CA SER A 680 3.15 -27.33 -0.54
C SER A 680 4.26 -27.55 0.48
N GLY A 681 3.99 -28.36 1.50
CA GLY A 681 5.00 -28.88 2.40
C GLY A 681 5.97 -29.84 1.73
N PRO A 682 7.15 -30.07 2.34
CA PRO A 682 8.13 -31.06 1.90
C PRO A 682 7.77 -32.51 2.29
#